data_AF-A0AA38R3Q0-F1
#
_entry.id   AF-A0AA38R3Q0-F1
#
_cell.length_a   1.000
_cell.length_b   1.000
_cell.length_c   1.000
_cell.angle_alpha   90.00
_cell.angle_beta   90.00
_cell.angle_gamma   90.00
#
_symmetry.space_group_name_H-M   'P 1'
#
loop_
_entity.id
_entity.type
_entity.pdbx_description
1 polymer ?
#
loop_
_entity_poly.entity_id
_entity_poly.type
_entity_poly.pdbx_seq_one_letter_code
_entity_poly.pdbx_strand_id
1 'polypeptide(L)'
;MKSLDTIPNARAQFQRPADVDSLEMAEEGWAPAQEEHTDGTEWAPGKKEYAVMITIATVSLMVALDATILVPVLPTLATELGGTTSDAFWAGTSYLLTSAVFQPFIGAVSDLFGRKEMLLISLGFFTLGTLLCAPLAHNFTVLLAGRSLQGIGGGGIITMGQVIFADIIPLRQRPKYFSIVLAAWALGTVLGPLIGGLFVEGANWRWCFYINFPFCALGFVMVPLFVKLQTTESPFLSKLARVDWVGGFLFIGGMTSFLIGLSWAGVQYGWTSVQTLAPILLGVNAVVAAIAWEVFYAKEPFLRPWLFSSLSAVAAYACAFGQGFLLFCALYYVPLYFTAVKSHGPIVSGLDILTVTGFLLPGSIVVSFLTTRLGRFRWAVWLGWAVTSVATGLFLLFDIDTPTATWVTILAIFGLGNGMVLTSVNVAIQAISKAEDCGRAAAMYAFMRSLGMSVGVAVGGTTFQNIMSRKLRELGLPDAIAKNAEAFVERLWYLQEDDPVRIGALQAYVAGFHGVFWVMTGIALAALVVSLCIRRHSMNKPLGSHFTLRGGVAVPVQGEIAAAPTQETKSGHTSMTSSTISMWSSVSLQADNGQLRNEQQVTDQKPRSAKVESFMVGPGGMRVPIDPVLLSLPRQMLRTGGPLPEVPEAVYPATGPVPERKRISTILAPFS
;
A
#
# COMPACT_ATOMS: atom_id res chain seq x y z
N MET A 1 -59.78 32.51 8.90
CA MET A 1 -58.98 31.59 8.07
C MET A 1 -57.69 31.31 8.82
N LYS A 2 -57.70 30.38 9.78
CA LYS A 2 -57.43 28.92 9.65
C LYS A 2 -55.96 28.59 9.32
N SER A 3 -55.33 28.02 10.35
CA SER A 3 -54.19 27.08 10.43
C SER A 3 -52.83 27.50 9.89
N LEU A 4 -51.89 27.74 10.82
CA LEU A 4 -50.46 27.39 10.68
C LEU A 4 -49.81 27.35 12.09
N ASP A 5 -50.43 26.64 13.03
CA ASP A 5 -49.83 26.27 14.32
C ASP A 5 -49.68 24.75 14.37
N THR A 6 -48.55 24.24 13.88
CA THR A 6 -47.94 22.94 14.28
C THR A 6 -46.61 22.77 13.52
N ILE A 7 -45.55 23.36 14.05
CA ILE A 7 -44.19 22.86 13.85
C ILE A 7 -43.57 22.77 15.26
N PRO A 8 -43.25 21.58 15.78
CA PRO A 8 -42.59 21.48 17.08
C PRO A 8 -41.20 22.10 17.02
N ASN A 9 -40.87 22.91 18.03
CA ASN A 9 -39.56 23.50 18.30
C ASN A 9 -38.40 22.51 18.05
N ALA A 10 -37.66 22.70 16.95
CA ALA A 10 -36.39 22.02 16.66
C ALA A 10 -35.21 22.55 17.50
N ARG A 11 -35.48 22.98 18.75
CA ARG A 11 -34.48 23.44 19.72
C ARG A 11 -34.40 22.58 20.98
N ALA A 12 -35.19 21.51 21.07
CA ALA A 12 -35.27 20.66 22.26
C ALA A 12 -34.46 19.33 22.18
N GLN A 13 -33.73 19.06 21.09
CA GLN A 13 -32.88 17.85 20.96
C GLN A 13 -31.38 18.10 21.12
N PHE A 14 -30.96 19.35 21.37
CA PHE A 14 -29.60 19.68 21.79
C PHE A 14 -29.54 19.89 23.30
N GLN A 15 -29.84 18.84 24.07
CA GLN A 15 -29.22 18.74 25.39
C GLN A 15 -27.78 18.30 25.15
N ARG A 16 -26.84 19.25 25.29
CA ARG A 16 -25.43 18.93 25.48
C ARG A 16 -25.35 17.91 26.63
N PRO A 17 -24.64 16.78 26.50
CA PRO A 17 -24.25 16.05 27.69
C PRO A 17 -23.50 17.02 28.62
N ALA A 18 -23.82 16.99 29.91
CA ALA A 18 -23.28 17.91 30.93
C ALA A 18 -21.75 17.77 31.16
N ASP A 19 -21.08 16.94 30.36
CA ASP A 19 -19.65 16.64 30.47
C ASP A 19 -18.75 17.51 29.57
N VAL A 20 -19.26 18.54 28.90
CA VAL A 20 -18.41 19.41 28.07
C VAL A 20 -17.74 20.51 28.90
N ASP A 21 -18.42 21.02 29.92
CA ASP A 21 -17.85 22.05 30.80
C ASP A 21 -16.84 21.43 31.82
N SER A 22 -16.91 20.11 32.07
CA SER A 22 -15.89 19.37 32.82
C SER A 22 -14.64 19.06 31.99
N LEU A 23 -14.69 19.18 30.66
CA LEU A 23 -13.53 19.00 29.78
C LEU A 23 -12.67 20.25 29.69
N GLU A 24 -13.25 21.46 29.74
CA GLU A 24 -12.46 22.70 29.76
C GLU A 24 -11.79 22.96 31.12
N MET A 25 -12.41 22.54 32.24
CA MET A 25 -11.78 22.65 33.57
C MET A 25 -10.79 21.51 33.90
N ALA A 26 -10.75 20.42 33.11
CA ALA A 26 -9.77 19.35 33.26
C ALA A 26 -8.45 19.59 32.51
N GLU A 27 -8.33 20.66 31.71
CA GLU A 27 -7.11 20.97 30.95
C GLU A 27 -6.02 21.69 31.78
N GLU A 28 -6.35 22.26 32.96
CA GLU A 28 -5.37 22.98 33.80
C GLU A 28 -4.79 22.18 34.98
N GLY A 29 -5.13 20.89 35.09
CA GLY A 29 -4.71 20.03 36.21
C GLY A 29 -4.23 18.66 35.78
N TRP A 30 -3.27 18.57 34.84
CA TRP A 30 -2.60 17.29 34.56
C TRP A 30 -1.69 16.91 35.73
N ALA A 31 -2.27 16.28 36.76
CA ALA A 31 -1.52 15.38 37.61
C ALA A 31 -1.13 14.16 36.77
N PRO A 32 0.13 13.69 36.80
CA PRO A 32 0.50 12.48 36.09
C PRO A 32 -0.36 11.33 36.63
N ALA A 33 -1.24 10.80 35.78
CA ALA A 33 -1.89 9.53 36.06
C ALA A 33 -0.78 8.55 36.46
N GLN A 34 -0.85 8.04 37.69
CA GLN A 34 0.04 6.98 38.14
C GLN A 34 -0.11 5.84 37.13
N GLU A 35 0.94 5.62 36.34
CA GLU A 35 1.04 4.46 35.46
C GLU A 35 1.05 3.23 36.37
N GLU A 36 -0.10 2.59 36.56
CA GLU A 36 -0.10 1.19 36.97
C GLU A 36 0.66 0.42 35.88
N HIS A 37 1.92 0.09 36.18
CA HIS A 37 2.63 -0.98 35.51
C HIS A 37 1.81 -2.25 35.74
N THR A 38 0.91 -2.55 34.80
CA THR A 38 0.44 -3.91 34.64
C THR A 38 1.69 -4.72 34.27
N ASP A 39 2.21 -5.46 35.26
CA ASP A 39 3.10 -6.61 35.05
C ASP A 39 2.34 -7.60 34.14
N GLY A 40 2.39 -7.34 32.85
CA GLY A 40 1.61 -8.01 31.81
C GLY A 40 2.57 -8.61 30.81
N THR A 41 2.52 -9.92 30.67
CA THR A 41 3.24 -10.71 29.66
C THR A 41 3.38 -9.96 28.34
N GLU A 42 4.62 -9.77 27.88
CA GLU A 42 4.89 -9.11 26.60
C GLU A 42 4.16 -9.87 25.49
N TRP A 43 3.20 -9.20 24.82
CA TRP A 43 2.42 -9.84 23.77
C TRP A 43 3.36 -10.42 22.70
N ALA A 44 3.18 -11.71 22.41
CA ALA A 44 3.90 -12.41 21.37
C ALA A 44 2.90 -13.07 20.41
N PRO A 45 3.11 -12.97 19.09
CA PRO A 45 2.23 -13.61 18.12
C PRO A 45 2.30 -15.13 18.23
N GLY A 46 1.13 -15.78 18.28
CA GLY A 46 1.01 -17.22 18.13
C GLY A 46 1.07 -17.65 16.67
N LYS A 47 0.92 -18.97 16.45
CA LYS A 47 0.93 -19.56 15.09
C LYS A 47 -0.20 -19.02 14.20
N LYS A 48 -1.36 -18.69 14.78
CA LYS A 48 -2.53 -18.19 14.06
C LYS A 48 -2.29 -16.76 13.56
N GLU A 49 -1.72 -15.91 14.41
CA GLU A 49 -1.35 -14.53 14.09
C GLU A 49 -0.33 -14.52 12.95
N TYR A 50 0.73 -15.34 13.02
CA TYR A 50 1.68 -15.48 11.91
C TYR A 50 1.03 -15.94 10.61
N ALA A 51 0.11 -16.91 10.67
CA ALA A 51 -0.60 -17.37 9.48
C ALA A 51 -1.43 -16.25 8.83
N VAL A 52 -2.10 -15.41 9.63
CA VAL A 52 -2.82 -14.22 9.13
C VAL A 52 -1.86 -13.20 8.52
N MET A 53 -0.74 -12.91 9.19
CA MET A 53 0.27 -11.97 8.69
C MET A 53 0.86 -12.42 7.35
N ILE A 54 1.21 -13.71 7.22
CA ILE A 54 1.72 -14.28 5.97
C ILE A 54 0.63 -14.24 4.89
N THR A 55 -0.63 -14.54 5.23
CA THR A 55 -1.76 -14.45 4.28
C THR A 55 -1.88 -13.04 3.71
N ILE A 56 -1.88 -12.02 4.56
CA ILE A 56 -1.97 -10.62 4.16
C ILE A 56 -0.74 -10.20 3.36
N ALA A 57 0.46 -10.66 3.74
CA ALA A 57 1.69 -10.39 3.01
C ALA A 57 1.65 -10.97 1.59
N THR A 58 1.17 -12.21 1.42
CA THR A 58 1.00 -12.86 0.11
C THR A 58 0.07 -12.07 -0.81
N VAL A 59 -1.12 -11.70 -0.35
CA VAL A 59 -2.06 -10.94 -1.19
C VAL A 59 -1.58 -9.50 -1.43
N SER A 60 -0.83 -8.92 -0.49
CA SER A 60 -0.24 -7.58 -0.66
C SER A 60 0.93 -7.59 -1.65
N LEU A 61 1.72 -8.67 -1.70
CA LEU A 61 2.78 -8.86 -2.68
C LEU A 61 2.21 -8.89 -4.10
N MET A 62 1.11 -9.62 -4.31
CA MET A 62 0.41 -9.66 -5.59
C MET A 62 -0.02 -8.25 -6.02
N VAL A 63 -0.65 -7.50 -5.12
CA VAL A 63 -1.09 -6.12 -5.41
C VAL A 63 0.11 -5.21 -5.75
N ALA A 64 1.24 -5.36 -5.07
CA ALA A 64 2.45 -4.58 -5.36
C ALA A 64 3.08 -4.93 -6.71
N LEU A 65 3.14 -6.22 -7.04
CA LEU A 65 3.64 -6.74 -8.30
C LEU A 65 2.78 -6.22 -9.46
N ASP A 66 1.45 -6.35 -9.37
CA ASP A 66 0.53 -5.88 -10.41
C ASP A 66 0.58 -4.36 -10.62
N ALA A 67 0.74 -3.59 -9.54
CA ALA A 67 0.83 -2.13 -9.65
C ALA A 67 2.09 -1.66 -10.40
N THR A 68 3.14 -2.47 -10.47
CA THR A 68 4.47 -2.07 -11.00
C THR A 68 4.89 -2.82 -12.25
N ILE A 69 4.33 -4.01 -12.51
CA ILE A 69 4.64 -4.84 -13.68
C ILE A 69 4.27 -4.17 -15.01
N LEU A 70 3.29 -3.27 -15.01
CA LEU A 70 2.81 -2.63 -16.24
C LEU A 70 3.75 -1.58 -16.80
N VAL A 71 4.61 -0.97 -15.97
CA VAL A 71 5.47 0.15 -16.38
C VAL A 71 6.30 -0.16 -17.65
N PRO A 72 7.08 -1.27 -17.73
CA PRO A 72 7.83 -1.60 -18.94
C PRO A 72 6.96 -2.04 -20.13
N VAL A 73 5.68 -2.35 -19.90
CA VAL A 73 4.78 -2.98 -20.87
C VAL A 73 3.87 -1.95 -21.56
N LEU A 74 3.74 -0.74 -21.01
CA LEU A 74 2.87 0.32 -21.53
C LEU A 74 3.06 0.62 -23.03
N PRO A 75 4.29 0.70 -23.58
CA PRO A 75 4.48 0.97 -25.02
C PRO A 75 3.95 -0.15 -25.91
N THR A 76 4.16 -1.41 -25.51
CA THR A 76 3.65 -2.59 -26.21
C THR A 76 2.12 -2.63 -26.18
N LEU A 77 1.52 -2.32 -25.03
CA LEU A 77 0.06 -2.21 -24.88
C LEU A 77 -0.55 -1.17 -25.82
N ALA A 78 0.05 0.01 -25.93
CA ALA A 78 -0.41 1.06 -26.85
C ALA A 78 -0.44 0.55 -28.29
N THR A 79 0.63 -0.12 -28.71
CA THR A 79 0.81 -0.61 -30.08
C THR A 79 -0.12 -1.78 -30.40
N GLU A 80 -0.18 -2.81 -29.54
CA GLU A 80 -0.96 -4.02 -29.81
C GLU A 80 -2.48 -3.82 -29.69
N LEU A 81 -2.94 -2.89 -28.85
CA LEU A 81 -4.37 -2.59 -28.69
C LEU A 81 -4.83 -1.43 -29.57
N GLY A 82 -3.95 -0.90 -30.43
CA GLY A 82 -4.24 0.20 -31.36
C GLY A 82 -4.67 1.49 -30.65
N GLY A 83 -4.15 1.73 -29.45
CA GLY A 83 -4.47 2.92 -28.65
C GLY A 83 -3.36 3.95 -28.63
N THR A 84 -3.68 5.09 -28.04
CA THR A 84 -2.73 6.19 -27.85
C THR A 84 -1.86 5.95 -26.63
N THR A 85 -0.74 6.68 -26.53
CA THR A 85 0.09 6.70 -25.32
C THR A 85 -0.69 7.17 -24.10
N SER A 86 -1.65 8.08 -24.29
CA SER A 86 -2.58 8.49 -23.24
C SER A 86 -3.43 7.32 -22.75
N ASP A 87 -3.93 6.47 -23.64
CA ASP A 87 -4.73 5.30 -23.24
C ASP A 87 -3.90 4.29 -22.42
N ALA A 88 -2.63 4.11 -22.78
CA ALA A 88 -1.69 3.30 -22.00
C ALA A 88 -1.45 3.88 -20.60
N PHE A 89 -1.24 5.19 -20.49
CA PHE A 89 -1.11 5.87 -19.19
C PHE A 89 -2.37 5.70 -18.32
N TRP A 90 -3.55 5.71 -18.93
CA TRP A 90 -4.83 5.46 -18.26
C TRP A 90 -4.95 4.05 -17.68
N ALA A 91 -4.21 3.05 -18.17
CA ALA A 91 -4.20 1.70 -17.61
C ALA A 91 -3.66 1.66 -16.17
N GLY A 92 -2.65 2.48 -15.85
CA GLY A 92 -2.17 2.67 -14.49
C GLY A 92 -3.09 3.57 -13.66
N THR A 93 -3.48 4.71 -14.24
CA THR A 93 -4.26 5.74 -13.54
C THR A 93 -5.64 5.25 -13.10
N SER A 94 -6.36 4.53 -13.97
CA SER A 94 -7.69 3.98 -13.65
C SER A 94 -7.66 3.03 -12.46
N TYR A 95 -6.63 2.17 -12.38
CA TYR A 95 -6.41 1.28 -11.24
C TYR A 95 -6.16 2.05 -9.94
N LEU A 96 -5.26 3.04 -9.94
CA LEU A 96 -4.93 3.81 -8.74
C LEU A 96 -6.13 4.62 -8.24
N LEU A 97 -6.87 5.22 -9.18
CA LEU A 97 -8.05 6.02 -8.91
C LEU A 97 -9.14 5.18 -8.25
N THR A 98 -9.55 4.06 -8.85
CA THR A 98 -10.59 3.21 -8.23
C THR A 98 -10.10 2.54 -6.96
N SER A 99 -8.82 2.19 -6.89
CA SER A 99 -8.19 1.67 -5.68
C SER A 99 -8.35 2.63 -4.52
N ALA A 100 -8.04 3.92 -4.69
CA ALA A 100 -8.18 4.92 -3.64
C ALA A 100 -9.65 5.14 -3.24
N VAL A 101 -10.52 5.41 -4.22
CA VAL A 101 -11.88 5.89 -3.99
C VAL A 101 -12.75 4.88 -3.21
N PHE A 102 -12.54 3.58 -3.43
CA PHE A 102 -13.35 2.54 -2.79
C PHE A 102 -12.88 2.16 -1.38
N GLN A 103 -11.68 2.57 -0.93
CA GLN A 103 -11.13 2.14 0.37
C GLN A 103 -12.00 2.49 1.56
N PRO A 104 -12.49 3.74 1.74
CA PRO A 104 -13.32 4.10 2.89
C PRO A 104 -14.61 3.29 2.94
N PHE A 105 -15.24 3.12 1.77
CA PHE A 105 -16.48 2.36 1.63
C PHE A 105 -16.28 0.87 1.96
N ILE A 106 -15.25 0.23 1.40
CA ILE A 106 -14.89 -1.17 1.71
C ILE A 106 -14.57 -1.32 3.20
N GLY A 107 -13.84 -0.35 3.79
CA GLY A 107 -13.56 -0.30 5.22
C GLY A 107 -14.82 -0.31 6.07
N ALA A 108 -15.77 0.57 5.79
CA ALA A 108 -17.02 0.65 6.54
C ALA A 108 -17.93 -0.58 6.34
N VAL A 109 -18.06 -1.08 5.11
CA VAL A 109 -18.83 -2.30 4.83
C VAL A 109 -18.23 -3.50 5.58
N SER A 110 -16.90 -3.54 5.76
CA SER A 110 -16.25 -4.60 6.53
C SER A 110 -16.57 -4.59 8.03
N ASP A 111 -16.98 -3.45 8.60
CA ASP A 111 -17.48 -3.39 9.98
C ASP A 111 -18.82 -4.14 10.12
N LEU A 112 -19.60 -4.26 9.03
CA LEU A 112 -20.92 -4.92 9.02
C LEU A 112 -20.82 -6.41 8.63
N PHE A 113 -20.15 -6.69 7.50
CA PHE A 113 -20.10 -8.03 6.92
C PHE A 113 -18.99 -8.89 7.51
N GLY A 114 -17.94 -8.28 8.06
CA GLY A 114 -16.76 -8.95 8.57
C GLY A 114 -15.52 -8.73 7.71
N ARG A 115 -14.35 -8.86 8.34
CA ARG A 115 -13.05 -8.63 7.70
C ARG A 115 -12.70 -9.68 6.65
N LYS A 116 -12.98 -10.96 6.93
CA LYS A 116 -12.66 -12.10 6.05
C LYS A 116 -13.45 -12.01 4.74
N GLU A 117 -14.74 -11.73 4.87
CA GLU A 117 -15.72 -11.66 3.79
C GLU A 117 -15.35 -10.51 2.84
N MET A 118 -15.04 -9.33 3.39
CA MET A 118 -14.62 -8.20 2.56
C MET A 118 -13.25 -8.40 1.90
N LEU A 119 -12.32 -9.10 2.56
CA LEU A 119 -11.06 -9.47 1.93
C LEU A 119 -11.28 -10.45 0.75
N LEU A 120 -12.18 -11.42 0.88
CA LEU A 120 -12.54 -12.34 -0.21
C LEU A 120 -13.26 -11.65 -1.36
N ILE A 121 -14.18 -10.72 -1.07
CA ILE A 121 -14.86 -9.92 -2.09
C ILE A 121 -13.84 -9.06 -2.86
N SER A 122 -12.90 -8.44 -2.14
CA SER A 122 -11.82 -7.65 -2.75
C SER A 122 -10.93 -8.51 -3.64
N LEU A 123 -10.60 -9.73 -3.20
CA LEU A 123 -9.86 -10.69 -4.02
C LEU A 123 -10.66 -11.14 -5.26
N GLY A 124 -11.98 -11.28 -5.12
CA GLY A 124 -12.91 -11.50 -6.23
C GLY A 124 -12.84 -10.40 -7.28
N PHE A 125 -12.98 -9.14 -6.87
CA PHE A 125 -12.85 -7.99 -7.78
C PHE A 125 -11.49 -7.91 -8.45
N PHE A 126 -10.40 -8.18 -7.71
CA PHE A 126 -9.07 -8.22 -8.28
C PHE A 126 -8.93 -9.33 -9.34
N THR A 127 -9.44 -10.52 -9.05
CA THR A 127 -9.40 -11.67 -9.96
C THR A 127 -10.24 -11.43 -11.21
N LEU A 128 -11.44 -10.86 -11.06
CA LEU A 128 -12.31 -10.51 -12.19
C LEU A 128 -11.69 -9.42 -13.06
N GLY A 129 -11.09 -8.39 -12.45
CA GLY A 129 -10.35 -7.37 -13.19
C GLY A 129 -9.17 -7.95 -13.97
N THR A 130 -8.43 -8.87 -13.35
CA THR A 130 -7.34 -9.63 -14.00
C THR A 130 -7.86 -10.46 -15.19
N LEU A 131 -9.03 -11.09 -15.05
CA LEU A 131 -9.69 -11.84 -16.13
C LEU A 131 -10.13 -10.94 -17.29
N LEU A 132 -10.55 -9.71 -17.02
CA LEU A 132 -10.85 -8.74 -18.07
C LEU A 132 -9.58 -8.27 -18.79
N CYS A 133 -8.49 -8.04 -18.05
CA CYS A 133 -7.24 -7.52 -18.60
C CYS A 133 -6.44 -8.55 -19.41
N ALA A 134 -6.38 -9.82 -18.97
CA ALA A 134 -5.59 -10.85 -19.65
C ALA A 134 -6.31 -11.42 -20.90
N PRO A 135 -7.28 -12.34 -20.78
CA PRO A 135 -7.86 -12.98 -21.95
C PRO A 135 -8.83 -12.11 -22.75
N LEU A 136 -9.58 -11.19 -22.13
CA LEU A 136 -10.72 -10.51 -22.79
C LEU A 136 -10.37 -9.15 -23.40
N ALA A 137 -9.24 -8.54 -23.04
CA ALA A 137 -8.88 -7.21 -23.52
C ALA A 137 -8.39 -7.27 -24.98
N HIS A 138 -9.26 -6.88 -25.90
CA HIS A 138 -8.96 -6.69 -27.33
C HIS A 138 -8.92 -5.21 -27.74
N ASN A 139 -9.21 -4.31 -26.81
CA ASN A 139 -9.12 -2.87 -26.97
C ASN A 139 -8.90 -2.20 -25.60
N PHE A 140 -8.55 -0.92 -25.61
CA PHE A 140 -8.32 -0.16 -24.39
C PHE A 140 -9.54 -0.03 -23.49
N THR A 141 -10.76 0.05 -24.04
CA THR A 141 -11.97 0.17 -23.22
C THR A 141 -12.14 -1.02 -22.27
N VAL A 142 -11.97 -2.25 -22.77
CA VAL A 142 -12.05 -3.45 -21.94
C VAL A 142 -10.89 -3.52 -20.95
N LEU A 143 -9.68 -3.14 -21.37
CA LEU A 143 -8.52 -3.08 -20.49
C LEU A 143 -8.74 -2.10 -19.33
N LEU A 144 -9.21 -0.88 -19.61
CA LEU A 144 -9.48 0.15 -18.61
C LEU A 144 -10.61 -0.26 -17.65
N ALA A 145 -11.65 -0.91 -18.15
CA ALA A 145 -12.70 -1.47 -17.30
C ALA A 145 -12.13 -2.57 -16.38
N GLY A 146 -11.29 -3.45 -16.91
CA GLY A 146 -10.58 -4.46 -16.14
C GLY A 146 -9.68 -3.86 -15.07
N ARG A 147 -8.86 -2.86 -15.41
CA ARG A 147 -7.98 -2.13 -14.48
C ARG A 147 -8.76 -1.39 -13.40
N SER A 148 -9.89 -0.80 -13.75
CA SER A 148 -10.81 -0.17 -12.80
C SER A 148 -11.35 -1.18 -11.78
N LEU A 149 -11.82 -2.34 -12.24
CA LEU A 149 -12.33 -3.42 -11.37
C LEU A 149 -11.22 -4.02 -10.50
N GLN A 150 -10.04 -4.19 -11.08
CA GLN A 150 -8.86 -4.68 -10.38
C GLN A 150 -8.40 -3.69 -9.30
N GLY A 151 -8.49 -2.39 -9.58
CA GLY A 151 -8.21 -1.31 -8.63
C GLY A 151 -9.13 -1.38 -7.41
N ILE A 152 -10.45 -1.56 -7.59
CA ILE A 152 -11.40 -1.76 -6.48
C ILE A 152 -10.94 -2.92 -5.58
N GLY A 153 -10.56 -4.05 -6.20
CA GLY A 153 -10.04 -5.20 -5.48
C GLY A 153 -8.71 -4.93 -4.76
N GLY A 154 -7.77 -4.27 -5.43
CA GLY A 154 -6.46 -3.91 -4.87
C GLY A 154 -6.56 -2.96 -3.69
N GLY A 155 -7.38 -1.91 -3.81
CA GLY A 155 -7.69 -0.98 -2.73
C GLY A 155 -8.35 -1.67 -1.54
N GLY A 156 -9.27 -2.60 -1.80
CA GLY A 156 -9.89 -3.44 -0.78
C GLY A 156 -8.89 -4.33 -0.05
N ILE A 157 -7.98 -5.01 -0.77
CA ILE A 157 -6.92 -5.84 -0.18
C ILE A 157 -5.99 -5.00 0.71
N ILE A 158 -5.54 -3.83 0.23
CA ILE A 158 -4.69 -2.92 1.00
C ILE A 158 -5.39 -2.47 2.29
N THR A 159 -6.65 -2.04 2.16
CA THR A 159 -7.45 -1.53 3.29
C THR A 159 -7.69 -2.62 4.32
N MET A 160 -8.15 -3.80 3.87
CA MET A 160 -8.42 -4.93 4.75
C MET A 160 -7.13 -5.44 5.41
N GLY A 161 -6.00 -5.41 4.70
CA GLY A 161 -4.69 -5.69 5.29
C GLY A 161 -4.39 -4.79 6.49
N GLN A 162 -4.59 -3.47 6.35
CA GLN A 162 -4.39 -2.52 7.46
C GLN A 162 -5.36 -2.75 8.62
N VAL A 163 -6.64 -2.94 8.31
CA VAL A 163 -7.71 -3.12 9.30
C VAL A 163 -7.50 -4.41 10.10
N ILE A 164 -7.28 -5.54 9.41
CA ILE A 164 -7.05 -6.83 10.08
C ILE A 164 -5.80 -6.76 10.95
N PHE A 165 -4.72 -6.15 10.48
CA PHE A 165 -3.51 -5.95 11.30
C PHE A 165 -3.78 -5.13 12.57
N ALA A 166 -4.60 -4.08 12.46
CA ALA A 166 -5.00 -3.29 13.60
C ALA A 166 -5.86 -4.09 14.59
N ASP A 167 -6.69 -5.00 14.08
CA ASP A 167 -7.58 -5.84 14.90
C ASP A 167 -6.84 -6.95 15.65
N ILE A 168 -5.73 -7.48 15.12
CA ILE A 168 -5.06 -8.68 15.66
C ILE A 168 -3.73 -8.44 16.39
N ILE A 169 -3.12 -7.26 16.25
CA ILE A 169 -1.81 -6.93 16.86
C ILE A 169 -1.96 -5.70 17.77
N PRO A 170 -1.33 -5.66 18.97
CA PRO A 170 -1.32 -4.47 19.81
C PRO A 170 -0.55 -3.32 19.17
N LEU A 171 -1.00 -2.08 19.36
CA LEU A 171 -0.44 -0.88 18.71
C LEU A 171 1.08 -0.76 18.82
N ARG A 172 1.67 -1.08 19.99
CA ARG A 172 3.13 -0.98 20.19
C ARG A 172 3.92 -1.95 19.32
N GLN A 173 3.39 -3.15 19.09
CA GLN A 173 4.05 -4.21 18.32
C GLN A 173 3.71 -4.16 16.82
N ARG A 174 2.59 -3.50 16.44
CA ARG A 174 2.15 -3.33 15.04
C ARG A 174 3.27 -2.90 14.07
N PRO A 175 4.10 -1.88 14.34
CA PRO A 175 5.13 -1.45 13.40
C PRO A 175 6.12 -2.57 13.06
N LYS A 176 6.59 -3.30 14.08
CA LYS A 176 7.54 -4.42 13.95
C LYS A 176 6.99 -5.57 13.11
N TYR A 177 5.70 -5.88 13.23
CA TYR A 177 5.10 -7.00 12.52
C TYR A 177 4.54 -6.61 11.15
N PHE A 178 4.08 -5.37 10.99
CA PHE A 178 3.65 -4.84 9.70
C PHE A 178 4.80 -4.74 8.69
N SER A 179 6.06 -4.72 9.16
CA SER A 179 7.21 -4.79 8.26
C SER A 179 7.29 -6.10 7.45
N ILE A 180 6.62 -7.18 7.88
CA ILE A 180 6.49 -8.42 7.08
C ILE A 180 5.69 -8.14 5.81
N VAL A 181 4.58 -7.42 5.93
CA VAL A 181 3.74 -7.02 4.79
C VAL A 181 4.50 -6.03 3.91
N LEU A 182 5.21 -5.06 4.51
CA LEU A 182 6.02 -4.10 3.75
C LEU A 182 7.18 -4.78 3.00
N ALA A 183 7.82 -5.80 3.58
CA ALA A 183 8.86 -6.57 2.90
C ALA A 183 8.29 -7.31 1.69
N ALA A 184 7.12 -7.93 1.82
CA ALA A 184 6.44 -8.59 0.71
C ALA A 184 6.01 -7.59 -0.39
N TRP A 185 5.57 -6.39 0.01
CA TRP A 185 5.22 -5.29 -0.90
C TRP A 185 6.46 -4.75 -1.64
N ALA A 186 7.58 -4.59 -0.94
CA ALA A 186 8.85 -4.20 -1.54
C ALA A 186 9.34 -5.26 -2.54
N LEU A 187 9.25 -6.54 -2.18
CA LEU A 187 9.59 -7.64 -3.08
C LEU A 187 8.73 -7.61 -4.35
N GLY A 188 7.41 -7.46 -4.22
CA GLY A 188 6.52 -7.35 -5.39
C GLY A 188 6.85 -6.15 -6.27
N THR A 189 7.15 -5.00 -5.66
CA THR A 189 7.55 -3.78 -6.37
C THR A 189 8.86 -3.94 -7.15
N VAL A 190 9.83 -4.69 -6.59
CA VAL A 190 11.10 -4.98 -7.24
C VAL A 190 10.92 -5.97 -8.39
N LEU A 191 10.13 -7.02 -8.16
CA LEU A 191 9.89 -8.07 -9.15
C LEU A 191 9.04 -7.59 -10.32
N GLY A 192 8.14 -6.62 -10.11
CA GLY A 192 7.21 -6.12 -11.13
C GLY A 192 7.93 -5.72 -12.43
N PRO A 193 8.77 -4.66 -12.45
CA PRO A 193 9.44 -4.22 -13.66
C PRO A 193 10.36 -5.28 -14.28
N LEU A 194 11.04 -6.09 -13.44
CA LEU A 194 11.92 -7.17 -13.91
C LEU A 194 11.14 -8.23 -14.69
N ILE A 195 10.05 -8.73 -14.11
CA ILE A 195 9.19 -9.74 -14.74
C ILE A 195 8.44 -9.14 -15.93
N GLY A 196 7.96 -7.89 -15.82
CA GLY A 196 7.27 -7.19 -16.89
C GLY A 196 8.15 -7.02 -18.13
N GLY A 197 9.41 -6.61 -17.96
CA GLY A 197 10.39 -6.53 -19.04
C GLY A 197 10.64 -7.89 -19.70
N LEU A 198 10.83 -8.94 -18.91
CA LEU A 198 11.01 -10.30 -19.43
C LEU A 198 9.81 -10.79 -20.25
N PHE A 199 8.58 -10.44 -19.85
CA PHE A 199 7.38 -10.82 -20.62
C PHE A 199 7.22 -10.05 -21.92
N VAL A 200 7.73 -8.82 -22.01
CA VAL A 200 7.75 -8.07 -23.27
C VAL A 200 8.79 -8.67 -24.23
N GLU A 201 9.95 -9.07 -23.73
CA GLU A 201 11.03 -9.62 -24.56
C GLU A 201 10.80 -11.07 -24.98
N GLY A 202 10.27 -11.92 -24.08
CA GLY A 202 10.19 -13.36 -24.25
C GLY A 202 8.78 -13.95 -24.35
N ALA A 203 7.72 -13.17 -24.13
CA ALA A 203 6.34 -13.65 -24.11
C ALA A 203 5.36 -12.61 -24.71
N ASN A 204 4.08 -12.69 -24.34
CA ASN A 204 3.07 -11.68 -24.66
C ASN A 204 2.73 -10.87 -23.38
N TRP A 205 2.45 -9.58 -23.53
CA TRP A 205 2.10 -8.66 -22.43
C TRP A 205 0.97 -9.17 -21.52
N ARG A 206 0.06 -10.02 -22.03
CA ARG A 206 -1.03 -10.63 -21.24
C ARG A 206 -0.53 -11.43 -20.04
N TRP A 207 0.69 -11.97 -20.09
CA TRP A 207 1.30 -12.69 -18.97
C TRP A 207 1.53 -11.80 -17.74
N CYS A 208 1.66 -10.48 -17.92
CA CYS A 208 1.72 -9.51 -16.82
C CYS A 208 0.47 -9.56 -15.93
N PHE A 209 -0.66 -9.99 -16.49
CA PHE A 209 -1.90 -10.19 -15.76
C PHE A 209 -2.08 -11.65 -15.33
N TYR A 210 -1.75 -12.63 -16.19
CA TYR A 210 -1.90 -14.06 -15.83
C TYR A 210 -1.10 -14.47 -14.59
N ILE A 211 0.05 -13.85 -14.36
CA ILE A 211 0.89 -14.12 -13.18
C ILE A 211 0.18 -13.86 -11.85
N ASN A 212 -0.89 -13.05 -11.84
CA ASN A 212 -1.67 -12.80 -10.63
C ASN A 212 -2.59 -13.97 -10.22
N PHE A 213 -3.00 -14.85 -11.15
CA PHE A 213 -3.95 -15.93 -10.85
C PHE A 213 -3.44 -16.92 -9.79
N PRO A 214 -2.17 -17.37 -9.80
CA PRO A 214 -1.62 -18.20 -8.72
C PRO A 214 -1.74 -17.54 -7.34
N PHE A 215 -1.47 -16.24 -7.23
CA PHE A 215 -1.61 -15.51 -5.97
C PHE A 215 -3.08 -15.34 -5.57
N CYS A 216 -3.97 -15.10 -6.52
CA CYS A 216 -5.42 -15.07 -6.28
C CYS A 216 -5.92 -16.41 -5.74
N ALA A 217 -5.55 -17.52 -6.39
CA ALA A 217 -5.91 -18.86 -5.95
C ALA A 217 -5.38 -19.14 -4.53
N LEU A 218 -4.12 -18.79 -4.27
CA LEU A 218 -3.54 -18.91 -2.94
C LEU A 218 -4.28 -18.06 -1.91
N GLY A 219 -4.66 -16.83 -2.25
CA GLY A 219 -5.49 -15.97 -1.39
C GLY A 219 -6.86 -16.58 -1.09
N PHE A 220 -7.55 -17.14 -2.09
CA PHE A 220 -8.85 -17.81 -1.91
C PHE A 220 -8.76 -19.05 -1.00
N VAL A 221 -7.58 -19.67 -0.92
CA VAL A 221 -7.33 -20.79 0.00
C VAL A 221 -6.90 -20.30 1.38
N MET A 222 -5.93 -19.39 1.47
CA MET A 222 -5.34 -18.94 2.73
C MET A 222 -6.30 -18.10 3.57
N VAL A 223 -7.09 -17.21 2.94
CA VAL A 223 -7.99 -16.30 3.67
C VAL A 223 -9.05 -17.06 4.47
N PRO A 224 -9.81 -18.02 3.90
CA PRO A 224 -10.79 -18.80 4.68
C PRO A 224 -10.15 -19.69 5.74
N LEU A 225 -8.93 -20.19 5.49
CA LEU A 225 -8.22 -21.08 6.41
C LEU A 225 -7.71 -20.35 7.65
N PHE A 226 -7.12 -19.16 7.47
CA PHE A 226 -6.35 -18.48 8.51
C PHE A 226 -7.03 -17.23 9.06
N VAL A 227 -7.80 -16.48 8.27
CA VAL A 227 -8.44 -15.23 8.70
C VAL A 227 -9.80 -15.53 9.35
N LYS A 228 -9.76 -16.07 10.57
CA LYS A 228 -10.95 -16.44 11.36
C LYS A 228 -11.16 -15.47 12.52
N LEU A 229 -11.77 -14.33 12.22
CA LEU A 229 -12.18 -13.35 13.22
C LEU A 229 -13.63 -13.57 13.63
N GLN A 230 -13.94 -13.33 14.92
CA GLN A 230 -15.32 -13.34 15.40
C GLN A 230 -16.09 -12.18 14.76
N THR A 231 -17.28 -12.47 14.24
CA THR A 231 -18.18 -11.47 13.66
C THR A 231 -19.54 -11.60 14.32
N THR A 232 -20.21 -10.47 14.57
CA THR A 232 -21.58 -10.49 15.09
C THR A 232 -22.51 -11.11 14.07
N GLU A 233 -23.20 -12.16 14.49
CA GLU A 233 -24.23 -12.81 13.66
C GLU A 233 -25.42 -11.86 13.55
N SER A 234 -25.73 -11.48 12.32
CA SER A 234 -26.94 -10.70 12.01
C SER A 234 -27.42 -11.11 10.62
N PRO A 235 -28.73 -11.07 10.36
CA PRO A 235 -29.27 -11.44 9.05
C PRO A 235 -28.62 -10.60 7.94
N PHE A 236 -28.30 -11.24 6.82
CA PHE A 236 -27.65 -10.58 5.67
C PHE A 236 -28.41 -9.33 5.21
N LEU A 237 -29.74 -9.44 5.13
CA LEU A 237 -30.61 -8.33 4.68
C LEU A 237 -30.54 -7.12 5.63
N SER A 238 -30.45 -7.37 6.94
CA SER A 238 -30.30 -6.32 7.95
C SER A 238 -28.93 -5.63 7.85
N LYS A 239 -27.87 -6.38 7.53
CA LYS A 239 -26.53 -5.81 7.28
C LYS A 239 -26.54 -4.94 6.02
N LEU A 240 -27.17 -5.42 4.95
CA LEU A 240 -27.26 -4.70 3.67
C LEU A 240 -28.04 -3.38 3.78
N ALA A 241 -29.13 -3.38 4.56
CA ALA A 241 -29.94 -2.18 4.81
C ALA A 241 -29.22 -1.12 5.66
N ARG A 242 -28.16 -1.49 6.39
CA ARG A 242 -27.34 -0.57 7.19
C ARG A 242 -26.21 0.10 6.41
N VAL A 243 -25.90 -0.39 5.21
CA VAL A 243 -24.86 0.22 4.35
C VAL A 243 -25.34 1.58 3.86
N ASP A 244 -24.48 2.59 3.97
CA ASP A 244 -24.76 3.91 3.40
C ASP A 244 -24.49 3.95 1.89
N TRP A 245 -25.47 3.49 1.11
CA TRP A 245 -25.41 3.49 -0.35
C TRP A 245 -25.43 4.89 -0.96
N VAL A 246 -26.11 5.84 -0.33
CA VAL A 246 -26.27 7.21 -0.86
C VAL A 246 -24.98 7.99 -0.68
N GLY A 247 -24.43 8.00 0.54
CA GLY A 247 -23.14 8.61 0.83
C GLY A 247 -22.03 7.95 0.00
N GLY A 248 -22.05 6.61 -0.07
CA GLY A 248 -21.10 5.84 -0.88
C GLY A 248 -21.15 6.22 -2.36
N PHE A 249 -22.34 6.31 -2.96
CA PHE A 249 -22.50 6.71 -4.37
C PHE A 249 -22.02 8.15 -4.63
N LEU A 250 -22.42 9.10 -3.78
CA LEU A 250 -22.01 10.51 -3.91
C LEU A 250 -20.48 10.67 -3.79
N PHE A 251 -19.87 10.00 -2.82
CA PHE A 251 -18.43 10.07 -2.60
C PHE A 251 -17.66 9.37 -3.71
N ILE A 252 -18.04 8.14 -4.06
CA ILE A 252 -17.32 7.38 -5.10
C ILE A 252 -17.44 8.07 -6.45
N GLY A 253 -18.66 8.48 -6.83
CA GLY A 253 -18.89 9.22 -8.08
C GLY A 253 -18.19 10.58 -8.08
N GLY A 254 -18.28 11.33 -6.97
CA GLY A 254 -17.67 12.65 -6.84
C GLY A 254 -16.16 12.62 -6.87
N MET A 255 -15.54 11.76 -6.07
CA MET A 255 -14.09 11.61 -6.00
C MET A 255 -13.53 11.07 -7.32
N THR A 256 -14.23 10.16 -7.98
CA THR A 256 -13.88 9.68 -9.33
C THR A 256 -13.93 10.81 -10.35
N SER A 257 -15.01 11.59 -10.38
CA SER A 257 -15.17 12.71 -11.31
C SER A 257 -14.09 13.78 -11.09
N PHE A 258 -13.78 14.10 -9.83
CA PHE A 258 -12.70 15.01 -9.47
C PHE A 258 -11.33 14.52 -9.96
N LEU A 259 -10.96 13.26 -9.67
CA LEU A 259 -9.66 12.72 -10.06
C LEU A 259 -9.52 12.59 -11.58
N ILE A 260 -10.60 12.26 -12.30
CA ILE A 260 -10.61 12.26 -13.77
C ILE A 260 -10.36 13.67 -14.30
N GLY A 261 -11.12 14.66 -13.83
CA GLY A 261 -10.96 16.05 -14.25
C GLY A 261 -9.56 16.58 -14.00
N LEU A 262 -8.97 16.25 -12.85
CA LEU A 262 -7.60 16.59 -12.50
C LEU A 262 -6.57 15.90 -13.41
N SER A 263 -6.79 14.63 -13.77
CA SER A 263 -5.89 13.87 -14.66
C SER A 263 -5.93 14.40 -16.10
N TRP A 264 -7.05 14.96 -16.53
CA TRP A 264 -7.19 15.58 -17.84
C TRP A 264 -6.61 16.99 -17.92
N ALA A 265 -6.60 17.71 -16.80
CA ALA A 265 -6.26 19.12 -16.72
C ALA A 265 -4.84 19.39 -17.22
N GLY A 266 -4.72 20.22 -18.26
CA GLY A 266 -3.43 20.63 -18.84
C GLY A 266 -2.66 19.52 -19.53
N VAL A 267 -3.24 18.32 -19.68
CA VAL A 267 -2.65 17.18 -20.38
C VAL A 267 -3.45 16.89 -21.64
N GLN A 268 -4.70 16.41 -21.46
CA GLN A 268 -5.58 16.07 -22.58
C GLN A 268 -6.46 17.27 -22.99
N TYR A 269 -6.91 18.05 -22.00
CA TYR A 269 -7.74 19.22 -22.21
C TYR A 269 -7.19 20.43 -21.45
N GLY A 270 -7.43 21.64 -21.95
CA GLY A 270 -6.96 22.86 -21.29
C GLY A 270 -7.63 23.07 -19.93
N TRP A 271 -6.94 23.72 -18.99
CA TRP A 271 -7.44 23.99 -17.64
C TRP A 271 -8.80 24.70 -17.58
N THR A 272 -9.08 25.57 -18.57
CA THR A 272 -10.33 26.33 -18.68
C THR A 272 -11.39 25.63 -19.53
N SER A 273 -11.08 24.46 -20.08
CA SER A 273 -12.01 23.71 -20.91
C SER A 273 -13.17 23.15 -20.09
N VAL A 274 -14.32 23.00 -20.73
CA VAL A 274 -15.51 22.41 -20.10
C VAL A 274 -15.24 20.96 -19.69
N GLN A 275 -14.47 20.22 -20.49
CA GLN A 275 -14.07 18.84 -20.24
C GLN A 275 -13.24 18.69 -18.95
N THR A 276 -12.46 19.70 -18.57
CA THR A 276 -11.69 19.71 -17.32
C THR A 276 -12.51 20.27 -16.16
N LEU A 277 -13.15 21.43 -16.34
CA LEU A 277 -13.85 22.12 -15.24
C LEU A 277 -15.12 21.41 -14.82
N ALA A 278 -15.90 20.83 -15.74
CA ALA A 278 -17.17 20.20 -15.39
C ALA A 278 -16.98 18.99 -14.46
N PRO A 279 -16.07 18.03 -14.71
CA PRO A 279 -15.81 16.93 -13.78
C PRO A 279 -15.21 17.39 -12.45
N ILE A 280 -14.33 18.41 -12.45
CA ILE A 280 -13.77 18.94 -11.20
C ILE A 280 -14.86 19.56 -10.34
N LEU A 281 -15.68 20.45 -10.90
CA LEU A 281 -16.73 21.14 -10.15
C LEU A 281 -17.82 20.16 -9.71
N LEU A 282 -18.26 19.26 -10.60
CA LEU A 282 -19.24 18.22 -10.25
C LEU A 282 -18.68 17.30 -9.16
N GLY A 283 -17.42 16.91 -9.27
CA GLY A 283 -16.72 16.08 -8.30
C GLY A 283 -16.62 16.74 -6.93
N VAL A 284 -16.14 17.97 -6.85
CA VAL A 284 -16.06 18.74 -5.59
C VAL A 284 -17.44 18.90 -4.95
N ASN A 285 -18.45 19.30 -5.73
CA ASN A 285 -19.81 19.45 -5.20
C ASN A 285 -20.38 18.13 -4.69
N ALA A 286 -20.15 17.01 -5.40
CA ALA A 286 -20.60 15.69 -4.99
C ALA A 286 -19.88 15.19 -3.72
N VAL A 287 -18.57 15.45 -3.57
CA VAL A 287 -17.83 15.13 -2.33
C VAL A 287 -18.33 15.99 -1.16
N VAL A 288 -18.56 17.30 -1.37
CA VAL A 288 -19.15 18.17 -0.34
C VAL A 288 -20.55 17.68 0.06
N ALA A 289 -21.37 17.29 -0.92
CA ALA A 289 -22.68 16.70 -0.67
C ALA A 289 -22.58 15.37 0.09
N ALA A 290 -21.61 14.52 -0.23
CA ALA A 290 -21.34 13.29 0.48
C ALA A 290 -20.94 13.56 1.94
N ILE A 291 -20.05 14.53 2.19
CA ILE A 291 -19.67 14.91 3.56
C ILE A 291 -20.87 15.47 4.33
N ALA A 292 -21.69 16.32 3.70
CA ALA A 292 -22.91 16.82 4.33
C ALA A 292 -23.89 15.68 4.66
N TRP A 293 -24.06 14.73 3.73
CA TRP A 293 -24.88 13.53 3.95
C TRP A 293 -24.37 12.71 5.15
N GLU A 294 -23.07 12.45 5.20
CA GLU A 294 -22.39 11.70 6.26
C GLU A 294 -22.54 12.36 7.64
N VAL A 295 -22.56 13.69 7.70
CA VAL A 295 -22.69 14.44 8.95
C VAL A 295 -24.14 14.51 9.44
N PHE A 296 -25.11 14.68 8.54
CA PHE A 296 -26.49 15.01 8.93
C PHE A 296 -27.49 13.85 8.81
N TYR A 297 -27.25 12.84 7.96
CA TYR A 297 -28.24 11.82 7.62
C TYR A 297 -27.75 10.38 7.79
N ALA A 298 -26.45 10.13 7.65
CA ALA A 298 -25.90 8.78 7.72
C ALA A 298 -26.07 8.13 9.10
N LYS A 299 -26.65 6.93 9.13
CA LYS A 299 -26.76 6.13 10.37
C LYS A 299 -25.46 5.41 10.70
N GLU A 300 -24.74 4.96 9.68
CA GLU A 300 -23.45 4.26 9.76
C GLU A 300 -22.46 4.94 8.80
N PRO A 301 -21.92 6.11 9.18
CA PRO A 301 -21.06 6.89 8.31
C PRO A 301 -19.76 6.14 7.99
N PHE A 302 -19.39 6.10 6.71
CA PHE A 302 -18.09 5.55 6.29
C PHE A 302 -16.98 6.61 6.38
N LEU A 303 -17.29 7.89 6.22
CA LEU A 303 -16.37 9.01 6.50
C LEU A 303 -16.67 9.55 7.89
N ARG A 304 -16.16 8.83 8.89
CA ARG A 304 -16.38 9.12 10.31
C ARG A 304 -15.72 10.45 10.72
N PRO A 305 -16.46 11.55 10.92
CA PRO A 305 -15.86 12.88 11.12
C PRO A 305 -15.04 12.98 12.42
N TRP A 306 -15.38 12.18 13.42
CA TRP A 306 -14.63 12.14 14.69
C TRP A 306 -13.20 11.62 14.56
N LEU A 307 -12.86 10.91 13.47
CA LEU A 307 -11.46 10.56 13.18
C LEU A 307 -10.62 11.82 12.90
N PHE A 308 -11.26 12.93 12.51
CA PHE A 308 -10.63 14.23 12.23
C PHE A 308 -10.84 15.24 13.37
N SER A 309 -11.28 14.78 14.56
CA SER A 309 -11.66 15.66 15.68
C SER A 309 -10.50 16.43 16.33
N SER A 310 -9.25 16.04 16.08
CA SER A 310 -8.08 16.72 16.65
C SER A 310 -7.13 17.22 15.57
N LEU A 311 -6.45 18.33 15.86
CA LEU A 311 -5.41 18.87 14.98
C LEU A 311 -4.30 17.86 14.70
N SER A 312 -3.92 17.04 15.69
CA SER A 312 -2.97 15.93 15.51
C SER A 312 -3.45 14.94 14.46
N ALA A 313 -4.73 14.56 14.47
CA ALA A 313 -5.28 13.61 13.53
C ALA A 313 -5.32 14.17 12.11
N VAL A 314 -5.81 15.41 11.95
CA VAL A 314 -5.84 16.10 10.65
C VAL A 314 -4.43 16.23 10.09
N ALA A 315 -3.46 16.64 10.91
CA ALA A 315 -2.06 16.74 10.51
C ALA A 315 -1.48 15.38 10.08
N ALA A 316 -1.76 14.31 10.83
CA ALA A 316 -1.27 12.99 10.50
C ALA A 316 -1.89 12.42 9.20
N TYR A 317 -3.18 12.67 8.95
CA TYR A 317 -3.82 12.30 7.68
C TYR A 317 -3.30 13.13 6.50
N ALA A 318 -3.03 14.44 6.69
CA ALA A 318 -2.38 15.27 5.68
C ALA A 318 -0.96 14.76 5.36
N CYS A 319 -0.20 14.33 6.37
CA CYS A 319 1.08 13.66 6.16
C CYS A 319 0.91 12.33 5.38
N ALA A 320 -0.13 11.55 5.66
CA ALA A 320 -0.38 10.30 4.91
C ALA A 320 -0.62 10.57 3.42
N PHE A 321 -1.43 11.59 3.11
CA PHE A 321 -1.62 12.09 1.76
C PHE A 321 -0.31 12.55 1.12
N GLY A 322 0.47 13.38 1.82
CA GLY A 322 1.78 13.85 1.33
C GLY A 322 2.76 12.70 1.05
N GLN A 323 2.78 11.67 1.90
CA GLN A 323 3.65 10.50 1.73
C GLN A 323 3.29 9.75 0.44
N GLY A 324 1.99 9.48 0.23
CA GLY A 324 1.49 8.83 -0.98
C GLY A 324 1.79 9.66 -2.24
N PHE A 325 1.54 10.96 -2.18
CA PHE A 325 1.82 11.92 -3.25
C PHE A 325 3.28 11.85 -3.69
N LEU A 326 4.21 12.03 -2.75
CA LEU A 326 5.64 12.09 -3.09
C LEU A 326 6.17 10.76 -3.61
N LEU A 327 5.78 9.64 -2.99
CA LEU A 327 6.26 8.33 -3.40
C LEU A 327 5.84 8.01 -4.84
N PHE A 328 4.56 8.18 -5.18
CA PHE A 328 4.08 7.84 -6.52
C PHE A 328 4.47 8.86 -7.57
N CYS A 329 4.61 10.14 -7.21
CA CYS A 329 5.20 11.12 -8.11
C CYS A 329 6.65 10.71 -8.47
N ALA A 330 7.47 10.31 -7.49
CA ALA A 330 8.81 9.80 -7.75
C ALA A 330 8.80 8.52 -8.62
N LEU A 331 7.95 7.55 -8.29
CA LEU A 331 7.88 6.27 -9.02
C LEU A 331 7.45 6.42 -10.49
N TYR A 332 6.79 7.52 -10.88
CA TYR A 332 6.42 7.80 -12.27
C TYR A 332 7.46 8.66 -12.98
N TYR A 333 7.88 9.78 -12.38
CA TYR A 333 8.70 10.78 -13.08
C TYR A 333 10.20 10.50 -13.01
N VAL A 334 10.69 9.77 -12.01
CA VAL A 334 12.11 9.39 -11.95
C VAL A 334 12.46 8.37 -13.05
N PRO A 335 11.68 7.28 -13.26
CA PRO A 335 11.95 6.39 -14.39
C PRO A 335 11.87 7.10 -15.75
N LEU A 336 10.90 8.02 -15.91
CA LEU A 336 10.77 8.82 -17.13
C LEU A 336 11.98 9.74 -17.34
N TYR A 337 12.59 10.27 -16.28
CA TYR A 337 13.85 11.01 -16.37
C TYR A 337 14.99 10.12 -16.86
N PHE A 338 15.13 8.90 -16.33
CA PHE A 338 16.18 7.98 -16.79
C PHE A 338 16.00 7.53 -18.24
N THR A 339 14.76 7.30 -18.67
CA THR A 339 14.50 6.90 -20.07
C THR A 339 14.65 8.07 -21.04
N ALA A 340 14.13 9.26 -20.70
CA ALA A 340 14.14 10.42 -21.58
C ALA A 340 15.48 11.15 -21.61
N VAL A 341 16.09 11.40 -20.45
CA VAL A 341 17.29 12.25 -20.31
C VAL A 341 18.57 11.43 -20.30
N LYS A 342 18.60 10.31 -19.58
CA LYS A 342 19.77 9.44 -19.49
C LYS A 342 19.82 8.36 -20.57
N SER A 343 18.77 8.23 -21.38
CA SER A 343 18.66 7.22 -22.44
C SER A 343 18.83 5.79 -21.91
N HIS A 344 18.47 5.54 -20.66
CA HIS A 344 18.45 4.19 -20.09
C HIS A 344 17.25 3.44 -20.66
N GLY A 345 17.45 2.18 -21.06
CA GLY A 345 16.34 1.32 -21.49
C GLY A 345 15.32 1.08 -20.35
N PRO A 346 14.09 0.64 -20.65
CA PRO A 346 13.03 0.47 -19.65
C PRO A 346 13.42 -0.45 -18.48
N ILE A 347 14.17 -1.51 -18.75
CA ILE A 347 14.66 -2.44 -17.73
C ILE A 347 15.68 -1.76 -16.80
N VAL A 348 16.63 -1.01 -17.36
CA VAL A 348 17.66 -0.31 -16.58
C VAL A 348 17.04 0.82 -15.76
N SER A 349 16.13 1.60 -16.34
CA SER A 349 15.36 2.62 -15.60
C SER A 349 14.54 1.99 -14.45
N GLY A 350 13.96 0.81 -14.68
CA GLY A 350 13.32 -0.01 -13.66
C GLY A 350 14.27 -0.47 -12.56
N LEU A 351 15.52 -0.81 -12.89
CA LEU A 351 16.57 -1.12 -11.91
C LEU A 351 17.01 0.12 -11.13
N ASP A 352 17.13 1.27 -11.77
CA ASP A 352 17.55 2.51 -11.12
C ASP A 352 16.57 2.95 -10.04
N ILE A 353 15.26 2.82 -10.31
CA ILE A 353 14.20 3.14 -9.33
C ILE A 353 14.14 2.12 -8.18
N LEU A 354 14.75 0.94 -8.32
CA LEU A 354 14.92 0.00 -7.18
C LEU A 354 15.73 0.63 -6.06
N THR A 355 16.54 1.65 -6.34
CA THR A 355 17.24 2.39 -5.29
C THR A 355 16.24 3.03 -4.31
N VAL A 356 15.15 3.62 -4.81
CA VAL A 356 14.12 4.21 -3.94
C VAL A 356 13.43 3.13 -3.10
N THR A 357 12.97 2.06 -3.74
CA THR A 357 12.18 1.01 -3.07
C THR A 357 13.03 0.14 -2.15
N GLY A 358 14.29 -0.10 -2.55
CA GLY A 358 15.30 -0.83 -1.80
C GLY A 358 15.74 -0.12 -0.53
N PHE A 359 15.79 1.23 -0.53
CA PHE A 359 16.09 2.02 0.68
C PHE A 359 14.84 2.41 1.48
N LEU A 360 13.65 2.38 0.88
CA LEU A 360 12.37 2.57 1.58
C LEU A 360 12.12 1.51 2.64
N LEU A 361 12.43 0.24 2.35
CA LEU A 361 12.22 -0.84 3.32
C LEU A 361 13.14 -0.72 4.57
N PRO A 362 14.46 -0.53 4.45
CA PRO A 362 15.34 -0.25 5.59
C PRO A 362 14.87 0.94 6.43
N GLY A 363 14.51 2.07 5.81
CA GLY A 363 14.02 3.24 6.54
C GLY A 363 12.77 2.93 7.37
N SER A 364 11.86 2.15 6.79
CA SER A 364 10.66 1.65 7.47
C SER A 364 10.96 0.67 8.60
N ILE A 365 11.84 -0.32 8.38
CA ILE A 365 12.20 -1.36 9.37
C ILE A 365 12.88 -0.73 10.59
N VAL A 366 13.82 0.19 10.37
CA VAL A 366 14.52 0.90 11.45
C VAL A 366 13.50 1.65 12.30
N VAL A 367 12.62 2.43 11.68
CA VAL A 367 11.54 3.13 12.41
C VAL A 367 10.61 2.17 13.11
N SER A 368 10.23 1.06 12.48
CA SER A 368 9.39 0.03 13.08
C SER A 368 10.00 -0.50 14.38
N PHE A 369 11.27 -0.92 14.35
CA PHE A 369 11.96 -1.47 15.50
C PHE A 369 12.14 -0.43 16.62
N LEU A 370 12.66 0.76 16.28
CA LEU A 370 12.92 1.81 17.27
C LEU A 370 11.62 2.31 17.90
N THR A 371 10.57 2.52 17.11
CA THR A 371 9.27 2.99 17.62
C THR A 371 8.62 1.96 18.54
N THR A 372 8.68 0.67 18.20
CA THR A 372 8.22 -0.42 19.07
C THR A 372 8.98 -0.46 20.40
N ARG A 373 10.31 -0.33 20.35
CA ARG A 373 11.17 -0.36 21.56
C ARG A 373 10.95 0.88 22.44
N LEU A 374 11.04 2.07 21.85
CA LEU A 374 10.96 3.36 22.55
C LEU A 374 9.55 3.72 23.01
N GLY A 375 8.51 3.14 22.40
CA GLY A 375 7.10 3.48 22.68
C GLY A 375 6.72 4.90 22.30
N ARG A 376 7.50 5.54 21.42
CA ARG A 376 7.34 6.94 20.98
C ARG A 376 7.54 7.01 19.46
N PHE A 377 6.64 7.70 18.75
CA PHE A 377 6.64 7.78 17.28
C PHE A 377 6.99 9.17 16.71
N ARG A 378 6.84 10.26 17.49
CA ARG A 378 6.98 11.65 16.98
C ARG A 378 8.34 11.95 16.35
N TRP A 379 9.41 11.49 16.97
CA TRP A 379 10.77 11.68 16.46
C TRP A 379 10.91 11.10 15.04
N ALA A 380 10.28 9.96 14.78
CA ALA A 380 10.36 9.28 13.49
C ALA A 380 9.56 10.02 12.41
N VAL A 381 8.42 10.62 12.78
CA VAL A 381 7.62 11.46 11.87
C VAL A 381 8.44 12.69 11.45
N TRP A 382 8.99 13.43 12.41
CA TRP A 382 9.73 14.66 12.12
C TRP A 382 11.03 14.40 11.37
N LEU A 383 11.79 13.39 11.81
CA LEU A 383 13.04 13.03 11.13
C LEU A 383 12.77 12.51 9.72
N GLY A 384 11.75 11.66 9.54
CA GLY A 384 11.36 11.15 8.22
C GLY A 384 10.98 12.27 7.25
N TRP A 385 10.17 13.24 7.70
CA TRP A 385 9.81 14.41 6.88
C TRP A 385 10.99 15.33 6.60
N ALA A 386 11.90 15.54 7.56
CA ALA A 386 13.10 16.32 7.35
C ALA A 386 14.01 15.69 6.28
N VAL A 387 14.28 14.39 6.39
CA VAL A 387 15.06 13.63 5.40
C VAL A 387 14.39 13.64 4.03
N THR A 388 13.07 13.42 3.98
CA THR A 388 12.30 13.46 2.72
C THR A 388 12.32 14.84 2.07
N SER A 389 12.24 15.91 2.86
CA SER A 389 12.31 17.30 2.36
C SER A 389 13.68 17.63 1.78
N VAL A 390 14.75 17.22 2.45
CA VAL A 390 16.11 17.37 1.93
C VAL A 390 16.26 16.58 0.63
N ALA A 391 15.83 15.32 0.60
CA ALA A 391 15.96 14.47 -0.57
C ALA A 391 15.21 15.02 -1.79
N THR A 392 13.97 15.47 -1.61
CA THR A 392 13.17 16.08 -2.68
C THR A 392 13.77 17.40 -3.16
N GLY A 393 14.33 18.22 -2.26
CA GLY A 393 15.10 19.41 -2.65
C GLY A 393 16.34 19.06 -3.48
N LEU A 394 17.03 17.96 -3.16
CA LEU A 394 18.19 17.49 -3.93
C LEU A 394 17.80 16.94 -5.32
N PHE A 395 16.54 16.58 -5.58
CA PHE A 395 16.10 16.19 -6.94
C PHE A 395 16.29 17.33 -7.94
N LEU A 396 16.33 18.59 -7.49
CA LEU A 396 16.61 19.75 -8.33
C LEU A 396 18.04 19.76 -8.91
N LEU A 397 18.95 18.91 -8.42
CA LEU A 397 20.28 18.71 -8.99
C LEU A 397 20.29 17.76 -10.19
N PHE A 398 19.14 17.15 -10.54
CA PHE A 398 19.05 16.24 -11.66
C PHE A 398 19.04 17.02 -12.97
N ASP A 399 20.04 16.79 -13.80
CA ASP A 399 20.31 17.46 -15.07
C ASP A 399 20.84 16.44 -16.07
N ILE A 400 21.09 16.84 -17.31
CA ILE A 400 21.58 15.99 -18.39
C ILE A 400 22.89 15.29 -17.98
N ASP A 401 23.78 16.00 -17.29
CA ASP A 401 25.13 15.53 -16.95
C ASP A 401 25.26 14.99 -15.51
N THR A 402 24.16 14.82 -14.77
CA THR A 402 24.23 14.35 -13.37
C THR A 402 24.91 12.98 -13.29
N PRO A 403 25.99 12.81 -12.51
CA PRO A 403 26.72 11.56 -12.46
C PRO A 403 25.96 10.49 -11.66
N THR A 404 26.25 9.23 -11.96
CA THR A 404 25.61 8.05 -11.34
C THR A 404 25.60 8.07 -9.82
N ALA A 405 26.75 8.35 -9.21
CA ALA A 405 26.86 8.39 -7.75
C ALA A 405 25.93 9.42 -7.10
N THR A 406 25.68 10.56 -7.77
CA THR A 406 24.84 11.64 -7.24
C THR A 406 23.38 11.22 -7.23
N TRP A 407 22.83 10.76 -8.35
CA TRP A 407 21.41 10.38 -8.38
C TRP A 407 21.14 9.13 -7.53
N VAL A 408 22.02 8.13 -7.50
CA VAL A 408 21.87 6.94 -6.62
C VAL A 408 21.79 7.37 -5.16
N THR A 409 22.69 8.25 -4.72
CA THR A 409 22.72 8.73 -3.34
C THR A 409 21.44 9.49 -2.98
N ILE A 410 20.98 10.36 -3.88
CA ILE A 410 19.77 11.16 -3.67
C ILE A 410 18.52 10.27 -3.60
N LEU A 411 18.40 9.28 -4.50
CA LEU A 411 17.29 8.31 -4.48
C LEU A 411 17.31 7.43 -3.22
N ALA A 412 18.50 7.06 -2.73
CA ALA A 412 18.65 6.31 -1.48
C ALA A 412 18.18 7.13 -0.26
N ILE A 413 18.57 8.40 -0.17
CA ILE A 413 18.12 9.30 0.90
C ILE A 413 16.60 9.50 0.83
N PHE A 414 16.05 9.68 -0.38
CA PHE A 414 14.61 9.78 -0.58
C PHE A 414 13.89 8.51 -0.13
N GLY A 415 14.36 7.33 -0.56
CA GLY A 415 13.84 6.03 -0.14
C GLY A 415 13.81 5.91 1.39
N LEU A 416 14.96 6.12 2.05
CA LEU A 416 15.06 6.07 3.50
C LEU A 416 14.05 7.00 4.19
N GLY A 417 14.04 8.29 3.84
CA GLY A 417 13.13 9.26 4.44
C GLY A 417 11.66 8.89 4.23
N ASN A 418 11.30 8.49 3.02
CA ASN A 418 9.92 8.13 2.68
C ASN A 418 9.46 6.85 3.40
N GLY A 419 10.37 5.87 3.57
CA GLY A 419 10.13 4.67 4.39
C GLY A 419 9.92 4.97 5.88
N MET A 420 10.68 5.93 6.41
CA MET A 420 10.49 6.40 7.79
C MET A 420 9.11 7.05 7.97
N VAL A 421 8.70 7.92 7.04
CA VAL A 421 7.38 8.56 7.04
C VAL A 421 6.26 7.52 6.93
N LEU A 422 6.41 6.55 6.01
CA LEU A 422 5.43 5.48 5.77
C LEU A 422 5.03 4.75 7.06
N THR A 423 6.02 4.28 7.83
CA THR A 423 5.73 3.59 9.10
C THR A 423 5.28 4.57 10.17
N SER A 424 6.01 5.67 10.36
CA SER A 424 5.79 6.57 11.50
C SER A 424 4.42 7.25 11.47
N VAL A 425 3.94 7.68 10.28
CA VAL A 425 2.63 8.32 10.11
C VAL A 425 1.50 7.32 10.33
N ASN A 426 1.61 6.09 9.82
CA ASN A 426 0.61 5.04 10.06
C ASN A 426 0.42 4.80 11.56
N VAL A 427 1.55 4.66 12.28
CA VAL A 427 1.56 4.43 13.72
C VAL A 427 1.03 5.63 14.48
N ALA A 428 1.38 6.85 14.05
CA ALA A 428 0.88 8.09 14.65
C ALA A 428 -0.65 8.16 14.60
N ILE A 429 -1.26 7.87 13.44
CA ILE A 429 -2.72 7.92 13.26
C ILE A 429 -3.41 6.94 14.21
N GLN A 430 -2.92 5.71 14.30
CA GLN A 430 -3.48 4.72 15.23
C GLN A 430 -3.20 5.06 16.71
N ALA A 431 -2.10 5.75 17.00
CA ALA A 431 -1.81 6.26 18.34
C ALA A 431 -2.68 7.46 18.73
N ILE A 432 -3.18 8.24 17.77
CA ILE A 432 -4.10 9.35 18.02
C ILE A 432 -5.55 8.86 18.19
N SER A 433 -5.96 7.84 17.43
CA SER A 433 -7.35 7.32 17.47
C SER A 433 -7.73 6.63 18.78
N LYS A 434 -9.01 6.38 19.06
CA LYS A 434 -9.38 5.48 20.17
C LYS A 434 -8.93 4.04 19.87
N ALA A 435 -8.82 3.19 20.90
CA ALA A 435 -8.41 1.79 20.73
C ALA A 435 -9.39 1.02 19.83
N GLU A 436 -10.69 1.23 20.03
CA GLU A 436 -11.79 0.67 19.24
C GLU A 436 -11.81 1.17 17.78
N ASP A 437 -11.34 2.41 17.56
CA ASP A 437 -11.31 3.03 16.24
C ASP A 437 -10.01 2.76 15.46
N CYS A 438 -9.06 2.00 16.01
CA CYS A 438 -7.77 1.75 15.36
C CYS A 438 -7.91 1.14 13.96
N GLY A 439 -8.81 0.18 13.77
CA GLY A 439 -9.07 -0.41 12.45
C GLY A 439 -9.62 0.62 11.46
N ARG A 440 -10.58 1.45 11.90
CA ARG A 440 -11.17 2.52 11.09
C ARG A 440 -10.14 3.60 10.73
N ALA A 441 -9.30 3.97 11.69
CA ALA A 441 -8.21 4.93 11.49
C ALA A 441 -7.17 4.40 10.49
N ALA A 442 -6.85 3.11 10.55
CA ALA A 442 -5.93 2.44 9.62
C ALA A 442 -6.51 2.35 8.19
N ALA A 443 -7.82 2.11 8.05
CA ALA A 443 -8.50 2.20 6.75
C ALA A 443 -8.44 3.63 6.17
N MET A 444 -8.70 4.64 7.00
CA MET A 444 -8.61 6.04 6.58
C MET A 444 -7.17 6.45 6.23
N TYR A 445 -6.17 5.93 6.93
CA TYR A 445 -4.77 6.11 6.58
C TYR A 445 -4.48 5.57 5.17
N ALA A 446 -4.94 4.33 4.90
CA ALA A 446 -4.77 3.71 3.59
C ALA A 446 -5.41 4.54 2.47
N PHE A 447 -6.64 5.02 2.71
CA PHE A 447 -7.34 5.92 1.81
C PHE A 447 -6.56 7.21 1.54
N MET A 448 -6.18 7.95 2.59
CA MET A 448 -5.49 9.24 2.43
C MET A 448 -4.18 9.07 1.67
N ARG A 449 -3.46 7.98 1.94
CA ARG A 449 -2.25 7.63 1.21
C ARG A 449 -2.52 7.39 -0.27
N SER A 450 -3.49 6.54 -0.63
CA SER A 450 -3.80 6.22 -2.04
C SER A 450 -4.41 7.41 -2.79
N LEU A 451 -5.18 8.26 -2.09
CA LEU A 451 -5.65 9.52 -2.63
C LEU A 451 -4.46 10.41 -3.00
N GLY A 452 -3.48 10.54 -2.09
CA GLY A 452 -2.21 11.19 -2.35
C GLY A 452 -1.48 10.62 -3.56
N MET A 453 -1.40 9.30 -3.68
CA MET A 453 -0.78 8.63 -4.82
C MET A 453 -1.41 9.03 -6.16
N SER A 454 -2.74 9.00 -6.24
CA SER A 454 -3.49 9.34 -7.47
C SER A 454 -3.34 10.82 -7.83
N VAL A 455 -3.47 11.71 -6.83
CA VAL A 455 -3.29 13.15 -7.03
C VAL A 455 -1.85 13.51 -7.39
N GLY A 456 -0.86 12.84 -6.81
CA GLY A 456 0.57 13.06 -7.08
C GLY A 456 0.95 12.74 -8.52
N VAL A 457 0.41 11.66 -9.08
CA VAL A 457 0.62 11.31 -10.49
C VAL A 457 -0.06 12.35 -11.40
N ALA A 458 -1.32 12.71 -11.13
CA ALA A 458 -2.03 13.70 -11.94
C ALA A 458 -1.36 15.09 -11.92
N VAL A 459 -1.08 15.62 -10.72
CA VAL A 459 -0.42 16.93 -10.56
C VAL A 459 0.99 16.93 -11.13
N GLY A 460 1.75 15.85 -10.93
CA GLY A 460 3.08 15.70 -11.53
C GLY A 460 3.01 15.75 -13.06
N GLY A 461 2.05 15.07 -13.66
CA GLY A 461 1.89 15.00 -15.12
C GLY A 461 1.53 16.35 -15.70
N THR A 462 0.54 17.01 -15.11
CA THR A 462 0.15 18.35 -15.52
C THR A 462 1.28 19.37 -15.33
N THR A 463 2.05 19.27 -14.25
CA THR A 463 3.19 20.17 -13.99
C THR A 463 4.30 19.96 -15.02
N PHE A 464 4.72 18.71 -15.20
CA PHE A 464 5.72 18.30 -16.18
C PHE A 464 5.35 18.79 -17.58
N GLN A 465 4.13 18.49 -18.01
CA GLN A 465 3.62 18.80 -19.36
C GLN A 465 3.58 20.32 -19.63
N ASN A 466 3.03 21.10 -18.70
CA ASN A 466 2.90 22.54 -18.90
C ASN A 466 4.25 23.26 -18.91
N ILE A 467 5.18 22.85 -18.04
CA ILE A 467 6.51 23.46 -17.97
C ILE A 467 7.36 23.06 -19.17
N MET A 468 7.32 21.78 -19.56
CA MET A 468 7.98 21.31 -20.79
C MET A 468 7.44 22.05 -22.03
N SER A 469 6.11 22.18 -22.17
CA SER A 469 5.48 22.91 -23.27
C SER A 469 5.95 24.36 -23.31
N ARG A 470 5.95 25.06 -22.16
CA ARG A 470 6.47 26.43 -22.07
C ARG A 470 7.91 26.51 -22.52
N LYS A 471 8.77 25.59 -22.08
CA LYS A 471 10.19 25.58 -22.43
C LYS A 471 10.42 25.31 -23.91
N LEU A 472 9.64 24.42 -24.53
CA LEU A 472 9.69 24.18 -25.98
C LEU A 472 9.33 25.44 -26.77
N ARG A 473 8.30 26.19 -26.37
CA ARG A 473 7.95 27.48 -27.01
C ARG A 473 9.06 28.51 -26.90
N GLU A 474 9.70 28.60 -25.73
CA GLU A 474 10.86 29.48 -25.52
C GLU A 474 12.03 29.11 -26.46
N LEU A 475 12.17 27.83 -26.80
CA LEU A 475 13.19 27.30 -27.71
C LEU A 475 12.74 27.26 -29.18
N GLY A 476 11.52 27.72 -29.51
CA GLY A 476 10.97 27.68 -30.86
C GLY A 476 10.63 26.27 -31.37
N LEU A 477 10.47 25.30 -30.48
CA LEU A 477 10.17 23.90 -30.80
C LEU A 477 8.65 23.60 -30.71
N PRO A 478 8.14 22.58 -31.42
CA PRO A 478 6.71 22.25 -31.41
C PRO A 478 6.21 21.70 -30.06
N ASP A 479 5.10 22.26 -29.56
CA ASP A 479 4.38 21.76 -28.37
C ASP A 479 3.93 20.30 -28.46
N ALA A 480 3.81 19.76 -29.68
CA ALA A 480 3.42 18.38 -29.91
C ALA A 480 4.38 17.38 -29.24
N ILE A 481 5.64 17.78 -29.04
CA ILE A 481 6.67 17.02 -28.32
C ILE A 481 6.26 16.84 -26.86
N ALA A 482 5.82 17.91 -26.17
CA ALA A 482 5.37 17.81 -24.79
C ALA A 482 4.11 16.92 -24.70
N LYS A 483 3.08 17.20 -25.51
CA LYS A 483 1.81 16.45 -25.48
C LYS A 483 1.98 14.92 -25.64
N ASN A 484 3.04 14.48 -26.30
CA ASN A 484 3.40 13.07 -26.47
C ASN A 484 4.77 12.74 -25.87
N ALA A 485 5.15 13.39 -24.78
CA ALA A 485 6.50 13.29 -24.22
C ALA A 485 6.93 11.85 -23.93
N GLU A 486 6.03 10.97 -23.50
CA GLU A 486 6.35 9.56 -23.26
C GLU A 486 6.69 8.82 -24.57
N ALA A 487 5.90 9.01 -25.63
CA ALA A 487 6.16 8.40 -26.94
C ALA A 487 7.37 9.03 -27.65
N PHE A 488 7.63 10.31 -27.40
CA PHE A 488 8.74 11.01 -28.03
C PHE A 488 10.10 10.53 -27.50
N VAL A 489 10.17 9.87 -26.34
CA VAL A 489 11.41 9.29 -25.79
C VAL A 489 12.08 8.35 -26.80
N GLU A 490 11.32 7.45 -27.41
CA GLU A 490 11.86 6.50 -28.39
C GLU A 490 12.43 7.23 -29.61
N ARG A 491 11.72 8.27 -30.09
CA ARG A 491 12.19 9.10 -31.20
C ARG A 491 13.47 9.85 -30.84
N LEU A 492 13.60 10.30 -29.59
CA LEU A 492 14.74 11.06 -29.10
C LEU A 492 16.04 10.25 -29.17
N TRP A 493 15.97 8.93 -29.00
CA TRP A 493 17.12 8.03 -29.10
C TRP A 493 17.68 7.88 -30.53
N TYR A 494 16.86 8.10 -31.55
CA TYR A 494 17.27 8.01 -32.96
C TYR A 494 17.77 9.34 -33.54
N LEU A 495 17.60 10.46 -32.83
CA LEU A 495 18.13 11.75 -33.25
C LEU A 495 19.64 11.84 -32.99
N GLN A 496 20.37 12.49 -33.90
CA GLN A 496 21.82 12.71 -33.71
C GLN A 496 22.08 13.57 -32.47
N GLU A 497 23.21 13.36 -31.81
CA GLU A 497 23.57 14.09 -30.57
C GLU A 497 23.62 15.61 -30.79
N ASP A 498 24.12 16.03 -31.95
CA ASP A 498 24.24 17.45 -32.33
C ASP A 498 22.94 18.06 -32.88
N ASP A 499 21.85 17.27 -32.97
CA ASP A 499 20.58 17.76 -33.50
C ASP A 499 19.98 18.83 -32.57
N PRO A 500 19.76 20.07 -33.04
CA PRO A 500 19.17 21.14 -32.23
C PRO A 500 17.83 20.77 -31.61
N VAL A 501 17.04 19.92 -32.28
CA VAL A 501 15.76 19.41 -31.78
C VAL A 501 15.98 18.49 -30.59
N ARG A 502 16.99 17.61 -30.64
CA ARG A 502 17.32 16.72 -29.52
C ARG A 502 17.79 17.52 -28.32
N ILE A 503 18.74 18.44 -28.52
CA ILE A 503 19.29 19.28 -27.44
C ILE A 503 18.17 20.11 -26.79
N GLY A 504 17.35 20.79 -27.60
CA GLY A 504 16.25 21.61 -27.08
C GLY A 504 15.15 20.78 -26.42
N ALA A 505 14.83 19.58 -26.95
CA ALA A 505 13.89 18.67 -26.31
C ALA A 505 14.43 18.20 -24.94
N LEU A 506 15.68 17.75 -24.84
CA LEU A 506 16.30 17.33 -23.58
C LEU A 506 16.27 18.44 -22.52
N GLN A 507 16.58 19.68 -22.91
CA GLN A 507 16.45 20.83 -22.01
C GLN A 507 15.01 21.06 -21.55
N ALA A 508 14.01 20.86 -22.43
CA ALA A 508 12.62 20.95 -22.07
C ALA A 508 12.16 19.81 -21.14
N TYR A 509 12.65 18.58 -21.33
CA TYR A 509 12.43 17.46 -20.42
C TYR A 509 12.96 17.78 -19.02
N VAL A 510 14.23 18.20 -18.91
CA VAL A 510 14.84 18.56 -17.62
C VAL A 510 14.04 19.67 -16.94
N ALA A 511 13.64 20.71 -17.66
CA ALA A 511 12.79 21.77 -17.10
C ALA A 511 11.44 21.24 -16.60
N GLY A 512 10.80 20.34 -17.35
CA GLY A 512 9.58 19.66 -16.93
C GLY A 512 9.77 18.88 -15.62
N PHE A 513 10.86 18.10 -15.51
CA PHE A 513 11.18 17.34 -14.30
C PHE A 513 11.48 18.25 -13.10
N HIS A 514 12.26 19.32 -13.29
CA HIS A 514 12.48 20.32 -12.23
C HIS A 514 11.19 20.93 -11.72
N GLY A 515 10.23 21.18 -12.62
CA GLY A 515 8.88 21.61 -12.25
C GLY A 515 8.20 20.64 -11.27
N VAL A 516 8.22 19.35 -11.58
CA VAL A 516 7.69 18.30 -10.70
C VAL A 516 8.44 18.26 -9.38
N PHE A 517 9.77 18.33 -9.40
CA PHE A 517 10.60 18.26 -8.21
C PHE A 517 10.42 19.47 -7.28
N TRP A 518 10.14 20.66 -7.83
CA TRP A 518 9.73 21.83 -7.05
C TRP A 518 8.41 21.59 -6.32
N VAL A 519 7.40 21.04 -7.01
CA VAL A 519 6.11 20.69 -6.38
C VAL A 519 6.32 19.66 -5.28
N MET A 520 7.11 18.62 -5.54
CA MET A 520 7.45 17.61 -4.55
C MET A 520 8.13 18.22 -3.32
N THR A 521 9.10 19.12 -3.52
CA THR A 521 9.79 19.82 -2.42
C THR A 521 8.82 20.67 -1.60
N GLY A 522 7.92 21.40 -2.27
CA GLY A 522 6.89 22.20 -1.60
C GLY A 522 5.94 21.35 -0.74
N ILE A 523 5.47 20.22 -1.27
CA ILE A 523 4.61 19.29 -0.53
C ILE A 523 5.36 18.65 0.65
N ALA A 524 6.63 18.27 0.47
CA ALA A 524 7.45 17.70 1.54
C ALA A 524 7.68 18.70 2.69
N LEU A 525 8.01 19.95 2.38
CA LEU A 525 8.18 21.02 3.36
C LEU A 525 6.87 21.36 4.07
N ALA A 526 5.76 21.45 3.33
CA ALA A 526 4.45 21.67 3.92
C ALA A 526 4.08 20.53 4.89
N ALA A 527 4.31 19.28 4.50
CA ALA A 527 4.06 18.12 5.35
C ALA A 527 4.99 18.08 6.58
N LEU A 528 6.25 18.52 6.45
CA LEU A 528 7.16 18.70 7.58
C LEU A 528 6.60 19.72 8.58
N VAL A 529 6.17 20.89 8.12
CA VAL A 529 5.59 21.94 8.97
C VAL A 529 4.30 21.44 9.64
N VAL A 530 3.40 20.83 8.87
CA VAL A 530 2.14 20.26 9.39
C VAL A 530 2.41 19.16 10.42
N SER A 531 3.46 18.35 10.24
CA SER A 531 3.82 17.29 11.18
C SER A 531 4.23 17.80 12.56
N LEU A 532 4.65 19.07 12.69
CA LEU A 532 4.99 19.68 13.97
C LEU A 532 3.75 19.87 14.87
N CYS A 533 2.55 19.96 14.27
CA CYS A 533 1.28 20.04 14.98
C CYS A 533 0.89 18.73 15.69
N ILE A 534 1.56 17.61 15.38
CA ILE A 534 1.26 16.30 15.97
C ILE A 534 1.74 16.28 17.43
N ARG A 535 0.78 16.22 18.36
CA ARG A 535 1.01 16.15 19.81
C ARG A 535 1.43 14.75 20.27
N ARG A 536 1.88 14.63 21.52
CA ARG A 536 2.28 13.34 22.14
C ARG A 536 1.04 12.52 22.45
N HIS A 537 1.03 11.27 22.00
CA HIS A 537 0.02 10.27 22.36
C HIS A 537 0.69 8.98 22.81
N SER A 538 0.04 8.23 23.71
CA SER A 538 0.54 6.95 24.20
C SER A 538 0.38 5.86 23.13
N MET A 539 1.40 5.02 23.00
CA MET A 539 1.35 3.80 22.17
C MET A 539 0.93 2.56 22.97
N ASN A 540 0.88 2.66 24.30
CA ASN A 540 0.40 1.57 25.16
C ASN A 540 -1.13 1.64 25.18
N LYS A 541 -1.76 0.94 24.23
CA LYS A 541 -3.22 0.77 24.18
C LYS A 541 -3.57 -0.70 24.27
N PRO A 542 -4.60 -1.07 25.04
CA PRO A 542 -5.13 -2.43 25.02
C PRO A 542 -5.68 -2.77 23.61
N LEU A 543 -5.74 -4.05 23.27
CA LEU A 543 -6.50 -4.51 22.10
C LEU A 543 -7.99 -4.29 22.38
N GLY A 544 -8.57 -3.24 21.81
CA GLY A 544 -9.99 -2.91 21.91
C GLY A 544 -10.80 -3.31 20.67
N SER A 545 -10.34 -4.26 19.86
CA SER A 545 -11.05 -4.66 18.64
C SER A 545 -12.24 -5.56 18.97
N HIS A 546 -13.42 -5.25 18.41
CA HIS A 546 -14.57 -6.15 18.41
C HIS A 546 -14.35 -7.42 17.57
N PHE A 547 -13.38 -7.39 16.65
CA PHE A 547 -13.01 -8.52 15.81
C PHE A 547 -11.76 -9.18 16.40
N THR A 548 -11.97 -10.23 17.20
CA THR A 548 -10.89 -11.00 17.83
C THR A 548 -10.65 -12.32 17.09
N LEU A 549 -9.40 -12.82 17.10
CA LEU A 549 -9.08 -14.11 16.50
C LEU A 549 -9.70 -15.26 17.30
N ARG A 550 -10.35 -16.19 16.60
CA ARG A 550 -11.04 -17.32 17.24
C ARG A 550 -10.02 -18.25 17.94
N GLY A 551 -10.05 -18.26 19.27
CA GLY A 551 -9.14 -19.02 20.14
C GLY A 551 -7.69 -18.49 20.13
N GLY A 552 -7.51 -17.18 19.97
CA GLY A 552 -6.27 -16.48 20.33
C GLY A 552 -6.22 -16.18 21.84
N VAL A 553 -5.06 -15.81 22.36
CA VAL A 553 -4.92 -15.39 23.76
C VAL A 553 -5.73 -14.10 23.94
N ALA A 554 -6.88 -14.20 24.62
CA ALA A 554 -7.65 -13.03 25.00
C ALA A 554 -6.85 -12.25 26.04
N VAL A 555 -6.39 -11.05 25.70
CA VAL A 555 -6.04 -10.06 26.71
C VAL A 555 -7.38 -9.52 27.22
N PRO A 556 -7.70 -9.67 28.52
CA PRO A 556 -9.00 -9.28 29.04
C PRO A 556 -9.26 -7.79 28.75
N VAL A 557 -10.41 -7.52 28.15
CA VAL A 557 -10.95 -6.16 28.01
C VAL A 557 -11.38 -5.74 29.41
N GLN A 558 -10.71 -4.76 30.02
CA GLN A 558 -11.18 -4.16 31.28
C GLN A 558 -12.52 -3.47 31.02
N GLY A 559 -13.60 -4.14 31.44
CA GLY A 559 -14.99 -3.73 31.26
C GLY A 559 -15.98 -4.70 31.93
N GLU A 560 -15.60 -5.97 32.10
CA GLU A 560 -16.36 -6.95 32.90
C GLU A 560 -15.60 -7.32 34.19
N ILE A 561 -15.49 -6.37 35.11
CA ILE A 561 -15.45 -6.78 36.52
C ILE A 561 -16.89 -7.07 36.88
N ALA A 562 -17.19 -8.36 37.03
CA ALA A 562 -18.46 -8.85 37.56
C ALA A 562 -18.88 -7.96 38.74
N ALA A 563 -20.03 -7.30 38.62
CA ALA A 563 -20.70 -6.69 39.74
C ALA A 563 -20.94 -7.79 40.78
N ALA A 564 -20.11 -7.82 41.82
CA ALA A 564 -20.36 -8.65 42.98
C ALA A 564 -21.73 -8.25 43.56
N PRO A 565 -22.60 -9.21 43.94
CA PRO A 565 -23.90 -8.88 44.48
C PRO A 565 -23.73 -8.11 45.79
N THR A 566 -24.22 -6.87 45.81
CA THR A 566 -24.34 -6.04 46.99
C THR A 566 -25.23 -6.77 48.01
N GLN A 567 -24.63 -7.38 49.02
CA GLN A 567 -25.37 -7.83 50.19
C GLN A 567 -25.73 -6.60 51.04
N GLU A 568 -27.03 -6.36 51.16
CA GLU A 568 -27.62 -5.51 52.20
C GLU A 568 -27.08 -5.91 53.57
N THR A 569 -26.54 -4.95 54.32
CA THR A 569 -26.39 -5.10 55.77
C THR A 569 -27.07 -3.92 56.45
N LYS A 570 -28.24 -4.21 57.04
CA LYS A 570 -28.91 -3.37 58.02
C LYS A 570 -28.29 -3.60 59.40
N SER A 571 -28.16 -2.48 60.11
CA SER A 571 -28.21 -2.30 61.57
C SER A 571 -26.96 -2.54 62.42
N GLY A 572 -26.76 -1.62 63.38
CA GLY A 572 -26.32 -1.98 64.72
C GLY A 572 -25.04 -1.29 65.22
N HIS A 573 -25.20 -0.16 65.93
CA HIS A 573 -24.22 0.32 66.91
C HIS A 573 -23.96 -0.75 67.99
N THR A 574 -22.70 -1.06 68.35
CA THR A 574 -22.11 -0.90 69.70
C THR A 574 -20.66 -1.42 69.84
N SER A 575 -19.81 -0.54 70.37
CA SER A 575 -18.70 -0.69 71.35
C SER A 575 -17.76 -1.93 71.42
N MET A 576 -16.46 -1.60 71.45
CA MET A 576 -15.40 -1.96 72.43
C MET A 576 -14.66 -3.31 72.42
N THR A 577 -13.32 -3.13 72.50
CA THR A 577 -12.26 -3.89 73.23
C THR A 577 -11.62 -5.17 72.68
N SER A 578 -10.34 -5.01 72.30
CA SER A 578 -9.11 -5.71 72.78
C SER A 578 -9.07 -7.23 72.99
N SER A 579 -8.07 -7.89 72.38
CA SER A 579 -7.17 -8.96 72.93
C SER A 579 -6.68 -9.93 71.82
N THR A 580 -5.41 -9.84 71.38
CA THR A 580 -4.22 -10.68 71.72
C THR A 580 -4.09 -12.09 71.10
N ILE A 581 -2.90 -12.31 70.50
CA ILE A 581 -1.94 -13.43 70.71
C ILE A 581 -1.99 -14.74 69.86
N SER A 582 -0.87 -14.93 69.11
CA SER A 582 -0.13 -16.18 68.78
C SER A 582 -0.82 -17.23 67.88
N MET A 583 -0.14 -18.17 67.20
CA MET A 583 1.16 -18.79 67.43
C MET A 583 1.65 -19.50 66.14
N TRP A 584 2.95 -19.78 66.11
CA TRP A 584 3.73 -20.45 65.06
C TRP A 584 3.54 -21.98 64.94
N SER A 585 3.95 -22.47 63.76
CA SER A 585 4.65 -23.74 63.45
C SER A 585 3.96 -25.10 63.54
N SER A 586 4.04 -25.86 62.44
CA SER A 586 4.59 -27.23 62.43
C SER A 586 4.89 -27.73 61.00
N VAL A 587 6.11 -28.24 60.83
CA VAL A 587 6.67 -29.01 59.70
C VAL A 587 6.54 -30.51 60.03
N SER A 588 6.23 -31.38 59.05
CA SER A 588 7.00 -32.62 58.69
C SER A 588 6.18 -33.76 58.05
N LEU A 589 6.55 -34.13 56.81
CA LEU A 589 6.90 -35.45 56.22
C LEU A 589 6.24 -36.80 56.66
N GLN A 590 5.77 -37.56 55.65
CA GLN A 590 5.90 -39.03 55.40
C GLN A 590 5.20 -39.35 54.04
N ALA A 591 5.77 -39.92 52.96
CA ALA A 591 6.41 -41.23 52.70
C ALA A 591 5.51 -42.44 53.07
N ASP A 592 5.27 -43.52 52.31
CA ASP A 592 5.58 -44.03 50.96
C ASP A 592 4.71 -45.31 50.73
N ASN A 593 4.69 -45.84 49.51
CA ASN A 593 4.42 -47.23 49.06
C ASN A 593 3.03 -47.72 48.60
N GLY A 594 3.05 -48.32 47.39
CA GLY A 594 2.04 -49.24 46.86
C GLY A 594 2.19 -49.55 45.35
N GLN A 595 3.23 -50.30 44.96
CA GLN A 595 3.47 -50.85 43.61
C GLN A 595 2.35 -51.78 43.08
N LEU A 596 2.28 -51.97 41.74
CA LEU A 596 2.32 -53.29 41.09
C LEU A 596 2.60 -53.22 39.55
N ARG A 597 3.78 -53.73 39.17
CA ARG A 597 4.16 -54.61 38.01
C ARG A 597 3.85 -54.21 36.55
N ASN A 598 4.89 -54.00 35.71
CA ASN A 598 5.65 -54.96 34.85
C ASN A 598 4.94 -55.21 33.50
N GLU A 599 5.56 -55.18 32.31
CA GLU A 599 6.85 -55.72 31.81
C GLU A 599 7.19 -55.02 30.45
N GLN A 600 8.44 -54.55 30.21
CA GLN A 600 9.50 -55.14 29.35
C GLN A 600 9.20 -55.11 27.82
N GLN A 601 10.06 -54.66 26.89
CA GLN A 601 11.53 -54.78 26.68
C GLN A 601 11.97 -53.68 25.66
N VAL A 602 13.12 -52.96 25.80
CA VAL A 602 14.51 -53.28 25.36
C VAL A 602 14.61 -53.35 23.81
N THR A 603 15.47 -52.71 23.02
CA THR A 603 16.74 -51.91 23.04
C THR A 603 16.81 -51.25 21.64
N ASP A 604 17.46 -50.12 21.37
CA ASP A 604 18.91 -50.08 21.08
C ASP A 604 19.39 -48.63 20.84
N GLN A 605 20.63 -48.36 21.24
CA GLN A 605 21.37 -47.13 21.02
C GLN A 605 22.37 -47.25 19.85
N LYS A 606 22.56 -46.10 19.16
CA LYS A 606 23.70 -45.66 18.30
C LYS A 606 23.78 -46.19 16.84
N PRO A 607 24.51 -45.50 15.92
CA PRO A 607 25.24 -44.23 16.04
C PRO A 607 24.91 -43.17 14.95
N ARG A 608 25.40 -41.94 15.18
CA ARG A 608 25.61 -40.90 14.16
C ARG A 608 26.42 -41.46 12.98
N SER A 609 25.90 -41.35 11.76
CA SER A 609 26.68 -41.50 10.53
C SER A 609 26.71 -40.17 9.77
N ALA A 610 27.91 -39.76 9.39
CA ALA A 610 28.19 -38.60 8.56
C ALA A 610 27.66 -38.84 7.14
N LYS A 611 26.87 -37.90 6.60
CA LYS A 611 26.56 -37.85 5.17
C LYS A 611 27.76 -37.23 4.45
N VAL A 612 28.49 -38.05 3.69
CA VAL A 612 29.46 -37.61 2.69
C VAL A 612 28.66 -37.20 1.45
N GLU A 613 28.60 -35.91 1.15
CA GLU A 613 28.11 -35.41 -0.14
C GLU A 613 29.25 -35.48 -1.16
N SER A 614 29.07 -36.29 -2.19
CA SER A 614 29.98 -36.41 -3.32
C SER A 614 29.82 -35.22 -4.27
N PHE A 615 30.90 -34.45 -4.45
CA PHE A 615 31.01 -33.37 -5.43
C PHE A 615 31.98 -33.79 -6.54
N MET A 616 31.66 -33.47 -7.80
CA MET A 616 32.63 -33.54 -8.90
C MET A 616 33.35 -32.19 -9.01
N VAL A 617 34.68 -32.19 -9.07
CA VAL A 617 35.51 -30.98 -9.20
C VAL A 617 35.81 -30.75 -10.69
N GLY A 618 35.24 -29.69 -11.26
CA GLY A 618 35.63 -29.18 -12.58
C GLY A 618 36.83 -28.21 -12.48
N PRO A 619 37.52 -27.93 -13.61
CA PRO A 619 38.61 -26.95 -13.63
C PRO A 619 38.02 -25.57 -13.30
N GLY A 620 38.42 -25.00 -12.16
CA GLY A 620 37.91 -23.72 -11.66
C GLY A 620 37.19 -23.77 -10.30
N GLY A 621 37.01 -24.95 -9.70
CA GLY A 621 36.67 -25.07 -8.27
C GLY A 621 35.20 -24.80 -7.87
N MET A 622 34.25 -24.75 -8.81
CA MET A 622 32.82 -24.61 -8.50
C MET A 622 32.15 -25.99 -8.29
N ARG A 623 31.35 -26.13 -7.22
CA ARG A 623 30.66 -27.36 -6.81
C ARG A 623 29.15 -27.26 -7.10
N VAL A 624 28.57 -28.24 -7.79
CA VAL A 624 27.13 -28.27 -8.15
C VAL A 624 26.48 -29.59 -7.67
N PRO A 625 25.29 -29.58 -7.03
CA PRO A 625 24.55 -30.78 -6.62
C PRO A 625 23.75 -31.43 -7.76
N ILE A 626 23.55 -32.76 -7.71
CA ILE A 626 22.81 -33.57 -8.70
C ILE A 626 21.40 -33.88 -8.17
N ASP A 627 20.35 -33.62 -8.96
CA ASP A 627 18.94 -33.96 -8.63
C ASP A 627 18.49 -35.21 -9.41
N PRO A 628 17.91 -36.26 -8.78
CA PRO A 628 17.63 -37.55 -9.44
C PRO A 628 16.17 -37.68 -9.89
N VAL A 629 15.82 -37.22 -11.10
CA VAL A 629 14.48 -37.45 -11.71
C VAL A 629 14.56 -37.88 -13.19
N LEU A 630 15.73 -38.29 -13.70
CA LEU A 630 15.91 -38.66 -15.12
C LEU A 630 16.13 -40.16 -15.38
N LEU A 631 15.54 -41.05 -14.56
CA LEU A 631 15.67 -42.50 -14.71
C LEU A 631 14.36 -43.24 -14.40
N SER A 632 13.35 -43.11 -15.26
CA SER A 632 12.29 -44.13 -15.36
C SER A 632 11.47 -43.97 -16.64
N LEU A 633 11.69 -44.87 -17.62
CA LEU A 633 10.71 -45.56 -18.51
C LEU A 633 11.34 -45.96 -19.86
N PRO A 634 10.85 -47.04 -20.53
CA PRO A 634 11.68 -48.19 -20.85
C PRO A 634 12.06 -48.33 -22.33
N ARG A 635 13.17 -49.04 -22.55
CA ARG A 635 13.64 -49.56 -23.83
C ARG A 635 12.64 -50.57 -24.43
N GLN A 636 11.77 -50.13 -25.31
CA GLN A 636 11.20 -50.97 -26.38
C GLN A 636 10.92 -50.10 -27.60
N MET A 637 11.72 -50.29 -28.66
CA MET A 637 11.44 -50.07 -30.10
C MET A 637 12.74 -49.72 -30.84
N LEU A 638 13.66 -50.68 -30.89
CA LEU A 638 14.64 -50.80 -31.97
C LEU A 638 14.17 -51.94 -32.87
N ARG A 639 13.38 -51.62 -33.89
CA ARG A 639 13.18 -52.41 -35.11
C ARG A 639 12.20 -51.67 -36.03
N THR A 640 12.75 -50.89 -36.94
CA THR A 640 12.40 -50.77 -38.37
C THR A 640 13.18 -49.59 -38.93
N GLY A 641 14.15 -49.86 -39.80
CA GLY A 641 15.03 -48.87 -40.39
C GLY A 641 14.29 -47.87 -41.29
N GLY A 642 14.61 -46.60 -41.12
CA GLY A 642 14.24 -45.49 -42.00
C GLY A 642 15.21 -44.32 -41.75
N PRO A 643 15.61 -43.55 -42.77
CA PRO A 643 16.76 -42.65 -42.71
C PRO A 643 16.47 -41.37 -41.89
N LEU A 644 17.50 -40.88 -41.20
CA LEU A 644 17.52 -39.63 -40.42
C LEU A 644 17.65 -38.42 -41.35
N PRO A 645 16.94 -37.30 -41.11
CA PRO A 645 17.23 -36.02 -41.74
C PRO A 645 18.30 -35.24 -40.96
N GLU A 646 19.16 -34.56 -41.72
CA GLU A 646 20.34 -33.79 -41.31
C GLU A 646 20.02 -32.56 -40.44
N VAL A 647 20.92 -32.26 -39.50
CA VAL A 647 20.97 -31.02 -38.71
C VAL A 647 22.00 -30.08 -39.37
N PRO A 648 21.67 -28.81 -39.69
CA PRO A 648 22.68 -27.87 -40.17
C PRO A 648 23.47 -27.22 -39.02
N GLU A 649 24.79 -27.14 -39.21
CA GLU A 649 25.77 -26.49 -38.34
C GLU A 649 25.47 -25.00 -38.09
N ALA A 650 25.63 -24.59 -36.83
CA ALA A 650 25.68 -23.19 -36.42
C ALA A 650 27.06 -22.60 -36.73
N VAL A 651 27.11 -21.63 -37.64
CA VAL A 651 28.29 -20.78 -37.88
C VAL A 651 28.12 -19.47 -37.11
N TYR A 652 29.00 -19.25 -36.12
CA TYR A 652 29.27 -17.91 -35.56
C TYR A 652 30.08 -17.08 -36.58
N PRO A 653 29.82 -15.77 -36.73
CA PRO A 653 30.85 -14.85 -37.18
C PRO A 653 31.28 -13.90 -36.06
N ALA A 654 32.61 -13.80 -35.94
CA ALA A 654 33.32 -12.81 -35.15
C ALA A 654 33.37 -11.44 -35.89
N THR A 655 33.28 -10.37 -35.10
CA THR A 655 33.95 -9.05 -35.23
C THR A 655 33.98 -8.29 -36.57
N GLY A 656 33.21 -7.18 -36.63
CA GLY A 656 33.47 -5.91 -37.34
C GLY A 656 32.72 -5.65 -38.67
N PRO A 657 32.66 -4.40 -39.19
CA PRO A 657 32.28 -3.12 -38.58
C PRO A 657 30.85 -2.65 -39.02
N VAL A 658 30.38 -1.56 -38.39
CA VAL A 658 29.07 -0.88 -38.57
C VAL A 658 28.66 -0.66 -40.04
N PRO A 659 27.39 -0.90 -40.45
CA PRO A 659 26.90 -0.46 -41.74
C PRO A 659 26.22 0.93 -41.69
N GLU A 660 26.62 1.72 -42.67
CA GLU A 660 26.18 3.05 -43.05
C GLU A 660 24.67 3.21 -43.35
N ARG A 661 24.23 4.47 -43.15
CA ARG A 661 22.97 5.07 -43.60
C ARG A 661 22.51 4.59 -44.98
N LYS A 662 21.34 3.95 -45.05
CA LYS A 662 20.53 3.95 -46.27
C LYS A 662 19.30 4.83 -46.10
N ARG A 663 19.22 5.80 -47.03
CA ARG A 663 18.14 6.75 -47.26
C ARG A 663 16.76 6.09 -47.21
N ILE A 664 15.88 6.61 -46.37
CA ILE A 664 14.43 6.52 -46.58
C ILE A 664 13.95 7.95 -46.83
N SER A 665 14.01 8.35 -48.10
CA SER A 665 13.40 9.57 -48.61
C SER A 665 12.03 9.23 -49.21
N THR A 666 11.05 8.82 -48.39
CA THR A 666 9.64 8.72 -48.83
C THR A 666 8.64 8.76 -47.66
N ILE A 667 8.88 9.58 -46.62
CA ILE A 667 7.85 9.93 -45.64
C ILE A 667 7.99 11.42 -45.31
N LEU A 668 7.63 12.27 -46.27
CA LEU A 668 7.41 13.69 -46.05
C LEU A 668 6.02 14.06 -46.59
N ALA A 669 5.11 14.28 -45.64
CA ALA A 669 3.87 15.04 -45.69
C ALA A 669 2.64 14.45 -46.43
N PRO A 670 1.39 14.78 -46.00
CA PRO A 670 1.05 15.83 -45.02
C PRO A 670 0.13 15.41 -43.86
N PHE A 671 0.45 15.89 -42.66
CA PHE A 671 -0.56 16.30 -41.67
C PHE A 671 -0.42 17.82 -41.53
N SER A 672 -1.33 18.53 -42.18
CA SER A 672 -1.70 19.92 -41.90
C SER A 672 -2.77 19.95 -40.81
#